data_AF-A0A7N8Y045-F1
#
_entry.id   AF-A0A7N8Y045-F1
#
_cell.length_a   1.000
_cell.length_b   1.000
_cell.length_c   1.000
_cell.angle_alpha   90.00
_cell.angle_beta   90.00
_cell.angle_gamma   90.00
#
_symmetry.space_group_name_H-M   'P 1'
#
loop_
_entity.id
_entity.type
_entity.pdbx_description
1 polymer ?
#
loop_
_entity_poly.entity_id
_entity_poly.type
_entity_poly.pdbx_seq_one_letter_code
_entity_poly.pdbx_strand_id
1 'polypeptide(L)'
;SVAVSCSISILNLVPVINTNGFVAVVEPPDENQYLGKMPASFKMIAALLGDLDDSDGQGKVYFRQDSSPGVLSRAAEHVRRAFPIEQKVEPTSALVITWANMAAHGTSGLGDRLDTKRNTFQLVLASTVSSSYAILLYPRAGLQFLSTSVGGNKTLLEAGFNEGLVSSWFWGTNQGVYFRTTTNEETSVRELTEKTNSGQKGVWVYEVGATVFIAITPGMVPDLPVEEDATEPPVTLLPRQPHEQEEVDFSTHETGLTMTSESAVPEEFSSESPTDYQTSYPDTETPTPWYMVTETVTTEPYYEETDQEYPEYETIYNLETCAHHRHNCSAFAECRDYTNGYCCHCRPGFYGNGMDCVAEGKPQRMNGKVHGRVFVGNSPSPVELRNKDLHSYVVANDGRAYVAISNIPESVGPSLQPLSSLGGVIGWAFALEQPGYQNGFRLIGGMFSRQAEVIFQPGNERLSIKQQFQGIDEHDHLVVSTELEGRLPAIPVGSSVHINPYKEIYQYGRNLITSSSSRDYTVTSPDGTTQTRSYQWRQTITFQSCPHDEAIGAAPSTQQLSVDQIFVLFDASNNLMRYAMSNKIGSIHSVPPEHNPCFTGRHGCDVNAMCRPGDGLHFTCECAAGFTGDGRYCHDTDECRETPQVCGSNAVCTNQPGSFHCECAAGFLFAGDGRTCVEENRPVDHCHRGSHDCDAPERALCSYTGGSSYVCSCLPGFVGDGRDCEEREKTQCERHRESAQASTPFLRPRPSVGHYVPQCDQHGAYEPTQCHAGIGQCWCVDANGQEIPNTRTGPGHTPLCIDQTVTPAPVGPTPRPGVHPIAPGTHLLFAQSGKIEHVPLDGFSIKKEEAKPLLHIPDRVVIAVAYDCVEKTVYWTDITGPAISKAIIQGQKLQSPEGIAIDHVARLLFWTDSMRDTVEVSKLDGSQRRVLFDSDLVNPRPIVTNPAYGRLYWADWDRDGPKIETSNMDGTDRSVLVKDDLGLPNGLTFDHEKQQLCWADAGTRKVECMDPHRRMRRQIVAGIQYPFAIVSFGRSLYYTDWRREAVVAVDQNTEKETEEFLPQKRSRLYGITTTPTQCLQAYNYCSDNGGCSHLCLPRLGGFTCRCPDAADGLCEERNL
;
A
#
# COMPACT_ATOMS: atom_id res chain seq x y z
N SER A 1 -15.22 6.42 -18.39
CA SER A 1 -14.06 6.59 -19.29
C SER A 1 -12.82 6.97 -18.52
N VAL A 2 -11.84 6.06 -18.44
CA VAL A 2 -10.52 6.37 -17.88
C VAL A 2 -9.59 6.74 -19.04
N ALA A 3 -9.04 7.94 -19.01
CA ALA A 3 -8.03 8.38 -19.97
C ALA A 3 -6.64 8.05 -19.40
N VAL A 4 -5.93 7.09 -20.00
CA VAL A 4 -4.61 6.66 -19.53
C VAL A 4 -3.53 7.44 -20.28
N SER A 5 -2.85 8.33 -19.58
CA SER A 5 -1.68 9.05 -20.09
C SER A 5 -0.44 8.17 -20.02
N CYS A 6 0.32 8.05 -21.12
CA CYS A 6 1.51 7.22 -21.19
C CYS A 6 2.68 7.92 -21.89
N SER A 7 3.80 8.07 -21.19
CA SER A 7 5.05 8.57 -21.77
C SER A 7 5.69 7.48 -22.63
N ILE A 8 5.61 7.63 -23.96
CA ILE A 8 6.05 6.63 -24.93
C ILE A 8 7.06 7.27 -25.88
N SER A 9 8.28 6.72 -25.93
CA SER A 9 9.44 7.31 -26.63
C SER A 9 9.34 7.37 -28.16
N ILE A 10 8.19 7.01 -28.72
CA ILE A 10 7.96 6.81 -30.16
C ILE A 10 7.64 8.13 -30.88
N LEU A 11 7.08 9.14 -30.18
CA LEU A 11 6.42 10.29 -30.81
C LEU A 11 6.88 11.68 -30.32
N ASN A 12 7.87 11.77 -29.42
CA ASN A 12 8.23 13.00 -28.67
C ASN A 12 7.04 13.66 -27.93
N LEU A 13 5.98 12.89 -27.69
CA LEU A 13 4.67 13.31 -27.20
C LEU A 13 4.12 12.22 -26.29
N VAL A 14 3.26 12.59 -25.34
CA VAL A 14 2.63 11.68 -24.37
C VAL A 14 1.22 11.34 -24.86
N PRO A 15 1.00 10.21 -25.56
CA PRO A 15 -0.33 9.83 -26.00
C PRO A 15 -1.25 9.49 -24.82
N VAL A 16 -2.50 9.92 -24.93
CA VAL A 16 -3.60 9.59 -24.03
C VAL A 16 -4.49 8.55 -24.70
N ILE A 17 -4.57 7.36 -24.12
CA ILE A 17 -5.38 6.25 -24.63
C ILE A 17 -6.73 6.28 -23.91
N ASN A 18 -7.83 6.24 -24.67
CA ASN A 18 -9.19 6.35 -24.12
C ASN A 18 -10.01 5.07 -24.34
N THR A 19 -10.88 4.73 -23.39
CA THR A 19 -11.81 3.58 -23.45
C THR A 19 -12.73 3.64 -24.68
N ASN A 20 -13.12 4.85 -25.10
CA ASN A 20 -13.98 5.14 -26.26
C ASN A 20 -13.31 4.93 -27.62
N GLY A 21 -12.28 4.07 -27.71
CA GLY A 21 -11.71 3.60 -28.98
C GLY A 21 -10.80 4.59 -29.72
N PHE A 22 -10.11 5.48 -29.02
CA PHE A 22 -9.21 6.45 -29.65
C PHE A 22 -7.92 6.73 -28.85
N VAL A 23 -6.96 7.36 -29.53
CA VAL A 23 -5.71 7.88 -28.96
C VAL A 23 -5.59 9.37 -29.26
N ALA A 24 -5.35 10.18 -28.24
CA ALA A 24 -5.11 11.62 -28.37
C ALA A 24 -3.67 12.01 -28.03
N VAL A 25 -3.23 13.20 -28.45
CA VAL A 25 -1.89 13.75 -28.16
C VAL A 25 -1.89 14.67 -26.94
N VAL A 26 -3.09 15.14 -26.58
CA VAL A 26 -3.38 16.02 -25.46
C VAL A 26 -4.56 15.43 -24.71
N GLU A 27 -4.77 15.85 -23.47
CA GLU A 27 -5.93 15.45 -22.69
C GLU A 27 -7.23 15.78 -23.43
N PRO A 28 -8.12 14.80 -23.69
CA PRO A 28 -9.33 15.04 -24.44
C PRO A 28 -10.34 15.86 -23.62
N PRO A 29 -11.14 16.74 -24.25
CA PRO A 29 -12.25 17.42 -23.60
C PRO A 29 -13.37 16.44 -23.20
N ASP A 30 -14.41 16.92 -22.51
CA ASP A 30 -15.57 16.11 -22.11
C ASP A 30 -16.16 15.28 -23.27
N GLU A 31 -16.67 14.08 -22.97
CA GLU A 31 -17.31 13.16 -23.93
C GLU A 31 -18.37 13.80 -24.82
N ASN A 32 -19.16 14.72 -24.25
CA ASN A 32 -20.18 15.45 -24.97
C ASN A 32 -19.64 16.34 -26.11
N GLN A 33 -18.33 16.60 -26.16
CA GLN A 33 -17.68 17.43 -27.18
C GLN A 33 -17.21 16.60 -28.39
N TYR A 34 -17.03 15.28 -28.25
CA TYR A 34 -16.40 14.45 -29.28
C TYR A 34 -17.16 13.17 -29.67
N LEU A 35 -18.01 12.62 -28.81
CA LEU A 35 -18.79 11.43 -29.16
C LEU A 35 -19.80 11.75 -30.28
N GLY A 36 -19.76 10.96 -31.36
CA GLY A 36 -20.56 11.17 -32.57
C GLY A 36 -20.25 12.47 -33.32
N LYS A 37 -19.05 13.04 -33.10
CA LYS A 37 -18.63 14.35 -33.63
C LYS A 37 -17.24 14.25 -34.25
N MET A 38 -17.14 13.55 -35.37
CA MET A 38 -15.96 13.60 -36.24
C MET A 38 -16.18 14.59 -37.40
N PRO A 39 -15.33 15.63 -37.58
CA PRO A 39 -14.09 15.90 -36.85
C PRO A 39 -14.30 16.54 -35.46
N ALA A 40 -13.45 16.14 -34.50
CA ALA A 40 -13.44 16.69 -33.13
C ALA A 40 -12.58 17.97 -33.03
N SER A 41 -12.62 18.66 -31.90
CA SER A 41 -11.85 19.90 -31.68
C SER A 41 -10.35 19.71 -31.42
N PHE A 42 -9.85 18.48 -31.24
CA PHE A 42 -8.48 18.16 -30.80
C PHE A 42 -7.82 17.03 -31.63
N LYS A 43 -6.49 16.90 -31.50
CA LYS A 43 -5.67 15.91 -32.23
C LYS A 43 -5.93 14.48 -31.74
N MET A 44 -6.46 13.61 -32.60
CA MET A 44 -6.80 12.22 -32.27
C MET A 44 -6.74 11.23 -33.43
N ILE A 45 -6.31 10.00 -33.14
CA ILE A 45 -6.51 8.80 -33.96
C ILE A 45 -7.74 8.06 -33.42
N ALA A 46 -8.84 8.11 -34.17
CA ALA A 46 -10.03 7.31 -33.88
C ALA A 46 -9.82 5.89 -34.44
N ALA A 47 -9.48 4.93 -33.57
CA ALA A 47 -9.33 3.54 -33.98
C ALA A 47 -10.70 2.89 -34.19
N LEU A 48 -11.65 3.14 -33.29
CA LEU A 48 -13.07 2.86 -33.47
C LEU A 48 -13.87 3.68 -32.44
N LEU A 49 -14.01 4.98 -32.71
CA LEU A 49 -14.64 5.93 -31.81
C LEU A 49 -16.12 5.60 -31.58
N GLY A 50 -16.51 5.50 -30.31
CA GLY A 50 -17.88 5.29 -29.87
C GLY A 50 -18.00 5.35 -28.35
N ASP A 51 -19.23 5.34 -27.84
CA ASP A 51 -19.52 5.26 -26.41
C ASP A 51 -19.35 3.79 -25.94
N LEU A 52 -18.12 3.46 -25.54
CA LEU A 52 -17.66 2.08 -25.27
C LEU A 52 -17.42 1.88 -23.78
N ASP A 53 -17.87 0.72 -23.28
CA ASP A 53 -17.95 0.43 -21.85
C ASP A 53 -17.09 -0.79 -21.47
N ASP A 54 -16.34 -0.65 -20.38
CA ASP A 54 -15.51 -1.66 -19.72
C ASP A 54 -15.89 -1.88 -18.24
N SER A 55 -16.94 -1.21 -17.74
CA SER A 55 -17.37 -1.24 -16.33
C SER A 55 -17.86 -2.61 -15.83
N ASP A 56 -18.15 -3.54 -16.75
CA ASP A 56 -18.50 -4.93 -16.45
C ASP A 56 -17.30 -5.85 -16.16
N GLY A 57 -16.07 -5.34 -16.32
CA GLY A 57 -14.82 -6.08 -16.09
C GLY A 57 -14.47 -7.13 -17.15
N GLN A 58 -15.32 -7.32 -18.17
CA GLN A 58 -15.05 -8.18 -19.33
C GLN A 58 -14.36 -7.40 -20.45
N GLY A 59 -14.75 -6.14 -20.67
CA GLY A 59 -14.04 -5.21 -21.54
C GLY A 59 -12.70 -4.78 -20.93
N LYS A 60 -11.63 -4.74 -21.73
CA LYS A 60 -10.28 -4.34 -21.28
C LYS A 60 -9.50 -3.64 -22.40
N VAL A 61 -8.79 -2.56 -22.05
CA VAL A 61 -7.85 -1.89 -22.95
C VAL A 61 -6.41 -2.24 -22.57
N TYR A 62 -5.70 -2.91 -23.47
CA TYR A 62 -4.31 -3.29 -23.31
C TYR A 62 -3.43 -2.42 -24.19
N PHE A 63 -2.28 -1.96 -23.69
CA PHE A 63 -1.28 -1.29 -24.51
C PHE A 63 0.14 -1.68 -24.10
N ARG A 64 1.07 -1.68 -25.05
CA ARG A 64 2.51 -1.86 -24.81
C ARG A 64 3.36 -1.21 -25.89
N GLN A 65 4.53 -0.72 -25.49
CA GLN A 65 5.62 -0.46 -26.43
C GLN A 65 6.42 -1.75 -26.64
N ASP A 66 6.72 -2.07 -27.89
CA ASP A 66 7.31 -3.33 -28.32
C ASP A 66 8.41 -3.06 -29.36
N SER A 67 9.62 -3.56 -29.10
CA SER A 67 10.76 -3.51 -30.01
C SER A 67 11.28 -4.90 -30.36
N SER A 68 10.46 -5.94 -30.13
CA SER A 68 10.84 -7.31 -30.46
C SER A 68 10.94 -7.49 -31.98
N PRO A 69 12.00 -8.16 -32.50
CA PRO A 69 12.15 -8.38 -33.94
C PRO A 69 10.93 -9.05 -34.59
N GLY A 70 10.19 -9.90 -33.86
CA GLY A 70 8.97 -10.52 -34.34
C GLY A 70 7.80 -9.55 -34.53
N VAL A 71 7.59 -8.59 -33.62
CA VAL A 71 6.55 -7.56 -33.77
C VAL A 71 6.95 -6.52 -34.81
N LEU A 72 8.22 -6.07 -34.79
CA LEU A 72 8.74 -5.13 -35.78
C LEU A 72 8.73 -5.71 -37.20
N SER A 73 9.05 -7.01 -37.36
CA SER A 73 8.98 -7.70 -38.65
C SER A 73 7.54 -7.81 -39.18
N ARG A 74 6.55 -8.14 -38.32
CA ARG A 74 5.13 -8.15 -38.70
C ARG A 74 4.62 -6.74 -39.05
N ALA A 75 5.00 -5.73 -38.27
CA ALA A 75 4.66 -4.33 -38.58
C ALA A 75 5.27 -3.90 -39.93
N ALA A 76 6.56 -4.21 -40.16
CA ALA A 76 7.24 -3.99 -41.43
C ALA A 76 6.59 -4.75 -42.60
N GLU A 77 6.03 -5.93 -42.36
CA GLU A 77 5.27 -6.67 -43.37
C GLU A 77 3.96 -5.97 -43.74
N HIS A 78 3.15 -5.58 -42.75
CA HIS A 78 1.91 -4.82 -43.01
C HIS A 78 2.17 -3.51 -43.75
N VAL A 79 3.22 -2.75 -43.36
CA VAL A 79 3.59 -1.51 -44.08
C VAL A 79 4.08 -1.81 -45.49
N ARG A 80 4.98 -2.78 -45.70
CA ARG A 80 5.46 -3.12 -47.07
C ARG A 80 4.34 -3.61 -47.99
N ARG A 81 3.33 -4.31 -47.47
CA ARG A 81 2.14 -4.72 -48.24
C ARG A 81 1.28 -3.51 -48.65
N ALA A 82 1.24 -2.46 -47.83
CA ALA A 82 0.51 -1.22 -48.11
C ALA A 82 1.29 -0.23 -49.00
N PHE A 83 2.61 -0.20 -48.87
CA PHE A 83 3.52 0.73 -49.56
C PHE A 83 4.63 -0.04 -50.32
N PRO A 84 4.29 -0.78 -51.40
CA PRO A 84 5.23 -1.68 -52.08
C PRO A 84 6.41 -0.99 -52.79
N ILE A 85 6.39 0.34 -52.90
CA ILE A 85 7.48 1.15 -53.48
C ILE A 85 8.61 1.37 -52.46
N GLU A 86 8.32 1.28 -51.15
CA GLU A 86 9.29 1.48 -50.08
C GLU A 86 10.09 0.20 -49.81
N GLN A 87 11.19 0.04 -50.54
CA GLN A 87 11.99 -1.20 -50.53
C GLN A 87 12.64 -1.57 -49.18
N LYS A 88 12.60 -0.71 -48.16
CA LYS A 88 13.16 -1.01 -46.83
C LYS A 88 12.49 -0.20 -45.70
N VAL A 89 11.30 -0.63 -45.29
CA VAL A 89 10.68 -0.17 -44.03
C VAL A 89 11.19 -1.06 -42.88
N GLU A 90 12.02 -0.48 -42.01
CA GLU A 90 12.52 -1.12 -40.79
C GLU A 90 12.06 -0.30 -39.57
N PRO A 91 10.90 -0.64 -38.96
CA PRO A 91 10.45 -0.01 -37.74
C PRO A 91 11.44 -0.28 -36.61
N THR A 92 11.80 0.75 -35.86
CA THR A 92 12.68 0.66 -34.68
C THR A 92 11.88 0.36 -33.42
N SER A 93 10.59 0.69 -33.43
CA SER A 93 9.66 0.51 -32.31
C SER A 93 8.20 0.46 -32.79
N ALA A 94 7.34 -0.19 -32.01
CA ALA A 94 5.90 -0.21 -32.24
C ALA A 94 5.13 -0.03 -30.92
N LEU A 95 4.11 0.83 -30.90
CA LEU A 95 3.11 0.89 -29.83
C LEU A 95 1.88 0.09 -30.26
N VAL A 96 1.58 -0.99 -29.57
CA VAL A 96 0.41 -1.85 -29.80
C VAL A 96 -0.66 -1.52 -28.76
N ILE A 97 -1.89 -1.20 -29.20
CA ILE A 97 -3.04 -0.85 -28.36
C ILE A 97 -4.23 -1.70 -28.79
N THR A 98 -4.84 -2.43 -27.87
CA THR A 98 -5.93 -3.39 -28.13
C THR A 98 -7.10 -3.08 -27.21
N TRP A 99 -8.24 -2.76 -27.81
CA TRP A 99 -9.52 -2.73 -27.12
C TRP A 99 -10.13 -4.12 -27.28
N ALA A 100 -10.28 -4.85 -26.19
CA ALA A 100 -10.75 -6.23 -26.17
C ALA A 100 -12.10 -6.32 -25.45
N ASN A 101 -13.07 -6.99 -26.06
CA ASN A 101 -14.37 -7.32 -25.48
C ASN A 101 -15.19 -6.10 -24.98
N MET A 102 -15.00 -4.93 -25.60
CA MET A 102 -15.69 -3.69 -25.24
C MET A 102 -17.20 -3.82 -25.49
N ALA A 103 -18.01 -3.44 -24.50
CA ALA A 103 -19.46 -3.32 -24.67
C ALA A 103 -19.85 -1.95 -25.25
N ALA A 104 -21.11 -1.80 -25.67
CA ALA A 104 -21.70 -0.49 -25.91
C ALA A 104 -22.29 0.04 -24.59
N HIS A 105 -22.06 1.31 -24.27
CA HIS A 105 -22.58 1.89 -23.04
C HIS A 105 -24.12 1.82 -22.97
N GLY A 106 -24.64 1.46 -21.79
CA GLY A 106 -26.09 1.35 -21.54
C GLY A 106 -26.75 0.00 -21.86
N THR A 107 -26.01 -1.05 -22.24
CA THR A 107 -26.61 -2.38 -22.53
C THR A 107 -27.01 -3.22 -21.30
N SER A 108 -26.83 -2.70 -20.09
CA SER A 108 -27.10 -3.41 -18.83
C SER A 108 -28.57 -3.27 -18.40
N GLY A 109 -29.50 -3.98 -19.05
CA GLY A 109 -30.94 -3.83 -18.78
C GLY A 109 -31.80 -5.10 -18.95
N LEU A 110 -32.22 -5.65 -17.80
CA LEU A 110 -33.26 -6.69 -17.61
C LEU A 110 -33.00 -8.08 -18.24
N GLY A 111 -33.39 -9.12 -17.49
CA GLY A 111 -33.09 -10.50 -17.83
C GLY A 111 -33.95 -11.05 -18.96
N ASP A 112 -33.31 -11.38 -20.07
CA ASP A 112 -33.48 -12.69 -20.72
C ASP A 112 -32.23 -13.00 -21.58
N ARG A 113 -32.06 -14.26 -22.01
CA ARG A 113 -30.84 -14.74 -22.70
C ARG A 113 -30.68 -14.14 -24.11
N LEU A 114 -30.06 -12.95 -24.20
CA LEU A 114 -29.63 -12.31 -25.44
C LEU A 114 -28.14 -11.96 -25.36
N ASP A 115 -27.38 -12.35 -26.39
CA ASP A 115 -25.92 -12.20 -26.43
C ASP A 115 -25.49 -10.73 -26.26
N THR A 116 -24.70 -10.43 -25.22
CA THR A 116 -24.05 -9.13 -25.07
C THR A 116 -22.96 -9.00 -26.13
N LYS A 117 -23.33 -8.43 -27.28
CA LYS A 117 -22.42 -8.19 -28.41
C LYS A 117 -21.28 -7.28 -27.99
N ARG A 118 -20.04 -7.70 -28.26
CA ARG A 118 -18.81 -7.00 -27.87
C ARG A 118 -17.89 -6.75 -29.05
N ASN A 119 -17.16 -5.64 -29.01
CA ASN A 119 -16.20 -5.28 -30.05
C ASN A 119 -14.75 -5.46 -29.58
N THR A 120 -13.92 -6.00 -30.46
CA THR A 120 -12.47 -6.21 -30.28
C THR A 120 -11.71 -5.72 -31.51
N PHE A 121 -10.79 -4.78 -31.33
CA PHE A 121 -10.01 -4.13 -32.38
C PHE A 121 -8.65 -3.66 -31.85
N GLN A 122 -7.67 -3.46 -32.75
CA GLN A 122 -6.30 -3.11 -32.38
C GLN A 122 -5.74 -2.00 -33.28
N LEU A 123 -4.97 -1.09 -32.69
CA LEU A 123 -4.15 -0.08 -33.36
C LEU A 123 -2.67 -0.37 -33.06
N VAL A 124 -1.82 -0.33 -34.08
CA VAL A 124 -0.37 -0.38 -33.94
C VAL A 124 0.24 0.87 -34.57
N LEU A 125 0.98 1.65 -33.79
CA LEU A 125 1.80 2.77 -34.29
C LEU A 125 3.24 2.30 -34.41
N ALA A 126 3.69 2.02 -35.63
CA ALA A 126 5.04 1.56 -35.94
C ALA A 126 5.88 2.72 -36.47
N SER A 127 7.01 3.01 -35.82
CA SER A 127 7.87 4.15 -36.20
C SER A 127 9.22 3.70 -36.68
N THR A 128 9.69 4.35 -37.74
CA THR A 128 11.04 4.25 -38.28
C THR A 128 11.87 5.45 -37.82
N VAL A 129 13.09 5.60 -38.36
CA VAL A 129 13.94 6.78 -38.12
C VAL A 129 13.38 8.05 -38.77
N SER A 130 12.47 7.94 -39.75
CA SER A 130 12.01 9.07 -40.58
C SER A 130 10.48 9.27 -40.65
N SER A 131 9.68 8.23 -40.45
CA SER A 131 8.21 8.29 -40.53
C SER A 131 7.56 7.36 -39.50
N SER A 132 6.32 7.65 -39.13
CA SER A 132 5.46 6.76 -38.35
C SER A 132 4.28 6.27 -39.17
N TYR A 133 3.85 5.04 -38.93
CA TYR A 133 2.75 4.38 -39.63
C TYR A 133 1.70 3.89 -38.62
N ALA A 134 0.42 4.12 -38.91
CA ALA A 134 -0.71 3.60 -38.15
C ALA A 134 -1.31 2.39 -38.87
N ILE A 135 -1.37 1.25 -38.18
CA ILE A 135 -1.94 -0.01 -38.64
C ILE A 135 -3.18 -0.31 -37.78
N LEU A 136 -4.36 -0.26 -38.36
CA LEU A 136 -5.64 -0.60 -37.73
C LEU A 136 -6.03 -2.02 -38.12
N LEU A 137 -6.47 -2.81 -37.13
CA LEU A 137 -6.75 -4.24 -37.25
C LEU A 137 -8.15 -4.56 -36.72
N TYR A 138 -9.04 -4.99 -37.61
CA TYR A 138 -10.41 -5.40 -37.32
C TYR A 138 -10.59 -6.89 -37.69
N PRO A 139 -10.50 -7.82 -36.74
CA PRO A 139 -10.69 -9.25 -37.02
C PRO A 139 -12.13 -9.54 -37.45
N ARG A 140 -12.37 -10.56 -38.30
CA ARG A 140 -13.69 -10.85 -38.90
C ARG A 140 -14.83 -11.00 -37.88
N ALA A 141 -14.56 -11.60 -36.72
CA ALA A 141 -15.52 -11.74 -35.61
C ALA A 141 -15.41 -10.64 -34.53
N GLY A 142 -14.59 -9.62 -34.77
CA GLY A 142 -14.26 -8.54 -33.84
C GLY A 142 -15.27 -7.41 -33.78
N LEU A 143 -16.07 -7.18 -34.82
CA LEU A 143 -17.12 -6.15 -34.82
C LEU A 143 -18.50 -6.81 -34.76
N GLN A 144 -19.07 -6.91 -33.56
CA GLN A 144 -20.38 -7.51 -33.30
C GLN A 144 -21.51 -6.46 -33.28
N PHE A 145 -21.19 -5.20 -32.96
CA PHE A 145 -22.09 -4.04 -33.10
C PHE A 145 -21.41 -2.90 -33.87
N LEU A 146 -22.22 -2.06 -34.54
CA LEU A 146 -21.75 -1.02 -35.47
C LEU A 146 -22.09 0.41 -35.02
N SER A 147 -22.71 0.55 -33.83
CA SER A 147 -23.24 1.81 -33.31
C SER A 147 -23.37 1.81 -31.79
N THR A 148 -23.28 2.99 -31.18
CA THR A 148 -23.47 3.24 -29.74
C THR A 148 -24.56 4.30 -29.51
N SER A 149 -24.96 4.54 -28.26
CA SER A 149 -26.09 5.43 -27.90
C SER A 149 -25.63 6.76 -27.31
N VAL A 150 -25.27 7.73 -28.15
CA VAL A 150 -24.81 9.05 -27.69
C VAL A 150 -26.00 9.99 -27.49
N GLY A 151 -26.23 10.43 -26.25
CA GLY A 151 -27.31 11.36 -25.90
C GLY A 151 -28.73 10.83 -26.20
N GLY A 152 -28.90 9.50 -26.22
CA GLY A 152 -30.16 8.83 -26.57
C GLY A 152 -30.38 8.58 -28.06
N ASN A 153 -29.44 8.97 -28.93
CA ASN A 153 -29.50 8.70 -30.37
C ASN A 153 -28.51 7.60 -30.78
N LYS A 154 -28.91 6.74 -31.72
CA LYS A 154 -28.02 5.72 -32.33
C LYS A 154 -27.00 6.40 -33.24
N THR A 155 -25.74 6.48 -32.80
CA THR A 155 -24.59 6.98 -33.57
C THR A 155 -23.71 5.82 -34.03
N LEU A 156 -23.31 5.83 -35.31
CA LEU A 156 -22.38 4.83 -35.86
C LEU A 156 -20.98 4.98 -35.25
N LEU A 157 -20.24 3.88 -35.21
CA LEU A 157 -18.82 3.90 -34.81
C LEU A 157 -17.96 4.57 -35.89
N GLU A 158 -16.99 5.39 -35.49
CA GLU A 158 -16.20 6.19 -36.42
C GLU A 158 -14.71 5.83 -36.37
N ALA A 159 -14.08 5.57 -37.53
CA ALA A 159 -12.64 5.35 -37.62
C ALA A 159 -11.97 6.40 -38.52
N GLY A 160 -10.77 6.85 -38.14
CA GLY A 160 -10.00 7.84 -38.90
C GLY A 160 -9.03 8.67 -38.04
N PHE A 161 -8.72 9.87 -38.52
CA PHE A 161 -7.71 10.77 -37.96
C PHE A 161 -8.21 12.21 -38.01
N ASN A 162 -7.81 13.03 -37.03
CA ASN A 162 -8.24 14.42 -36.94
C ASN A 162 -7.16 15.31 -36.31
N GLU A 163 -6.93 16.48 -36.89
CA GLU A 163 -5.95 17.47 -36.41
C GLU A 163 -6.52 18.46 -35.38
N GLY A 164 -7.84 18.52 -35.21
CA GLY A 164 -8.48 19.48 -34.29
C GLY A 164 -8.50 20.92 -34.82
N LEU A 165 -8.76 21.88 -33.93
CA LEU A 165 -8.82 23.30 -34.30
C LEU A 165 -7.40 23.90 -34.48
N VAL A 166 -7.18 24.57 -35.61
CA VAL A 166 -5.93 25.27 -35.94
C VAL A 166 -6.21 26.78 -36.02
N SER A 167 -5.40 27.58 -35.32
CA SER A 167 -5.50 29.04 -35.34
C SER A 167 -4.74 29.64 -36.52
N SER A 168 -5.41 30.54 -37.26
CA SER A 168 -4.78 31.32 -38.33
C SER A 168 -4.59 32.77 -37.87
N TRP A 169 -3.36 33.29 -38.01
CA TRP A 169 -2.90 34.60 -37.49
C TRP A 169 -3.86 35.78 -37.77
N PHE A 170 -4.63 35.76 -38.86
CA PHE A 170 -5.56 36.84 -39.24
C PHE A 170 -7.05 36.49 -39.19
N TRP A 171 -7.45 35.21 -39.04
CA TRP A 171 -8.84 34.76 -39.24
C TRP A 171 -9.24 33.56 -38.36
N GLY A 172 -9.39 33.78 -37.05
CA GLY A 172 -10.04 32.85 -36.12
C GLY A 172 -9.39 31.46 -35.96
N THR A 173 -10.13 30.56 -35.31
CA THR A 173 -9.82 29.12 -35.21
C THR A 173 -10.70 28.35 -36.18
N ASN A 174 -10.08 27.67 -37.15
CA ASN A 174 -10.78 26.82 -38.12
C ASN A 174 -10.47 25.34 -37.85
N GLN A 175 -11.32 24.44 -38.34
CA GLN A 175 -11.02 23.01 -38.29
C GLN A 175 -9.81 22.69 -39.17
N GLY A 176 -8.82 22.00 -38.60
CA GLY A 176 -7.65 21.47 -39.28
C GLY A 176 -7.97 20.25 -40.15
N VAL A 177 -6.93 19.59 -40.65
CA VAL A 177 -7.12 18.46 -41.57
C VAL A 177 -7.71 17.26 -40.82
N TYR A 178 -8.68 16.58 -41.44
CA TYR A 178 -9.22 15.33 -40.93
C TYR A 178 -9.45 14.33 -42.06
N PHE A 179 -9.40 13.05 -41.72
CA PHE A 179 -9.58 11.93 -42.63
C PHE A 179 -10.50 10.90 -41.95
N ARG A 180 -11.56 10.46 -42.62
CA ARG A 180 -12.46 9.42 -42.11
C ARG A 180 -12.31 8.16 -42.97
N THR A 181 -12.06 7.03 -42.30
CA THR A 181 -12.07 5.70 -42.90
C THR A 181 -13.51 5.17 -43.03
N THR A 182 -14.38 5.55 -42.10
CA THR A 182 -15.83 5.23 -42.13
C THR A 182 -16.67 6.38 -42.63
N THR A 183 -17.73 6.10 -43.39
CA THR A 183 -18.77 7.07 -43.76
C THR A 183 -19.91 7.11 -42.74
N ASN A 184 -20.96 7.89 -43.01
CA ASN A 184 -22.19 7.92 -42.19
C ASN A 184 -23.14 6.74 -42.49
N GLU A 185 -22.67 5.66 -43.14
CA GLU A 185 -23.46 4.49 -43.50
C GLU A 185 -23.01 3.25 -42.70
N GLU A 186 -23.98 2.46 -42.20
CA GLU A 186 -23.69 1.25 -41.41
C GLU A 186 -22.91 0.18 -42.20
N THR A 187 -23.05 0.20 -43.53
CA THR A 187 -22.26 -0.57 -44.50
C THR A 187 -20.76 -0.28 -44.36
N SER A 188 -20.36 0.99 -44.29
CA SER A 188 -18.96 1.40 -44.24
C SER A 188 -18.26 0.95 -42.94
N VAL A 189 -18.98 0.88 -41.82
CA VAL A 189 -18.44 0.36 -40.55
C VAL A 189 -18.24 -1.16 -40.63
N ARG A 190 -19.17 -1.89 -41.26
CA ARG A 190 -19.04 -3.34 -41.49
C ARG A 190 -17.88 -3.66 -42.43
N GLU A 191 -17.69 -2.85 -43.47
CA GLU A 191 -16.61 -2.99 -44.43
C GLU A 191 -15.20 -2.90 -43.82
N LEU A 192 -15.04 -2.37 -42.59
CA LEU A 192 -13.76 -2.35 -41.88
C LEU A 192 -13.14 -3.75 -41.71
N THR A 193 -13.95 -4.81 -41.56
CA THR A 193 -13.46 -6.20 -41.41
C THR A 193 -13.33 -6.95 -42.75
N GLU A 194 -13.93 -6.43 -43.82
CA GLU A 194 -14.04 -7.09 -45.13
C GLU A 194 -13.09 -6.49 -46.18
N LYS A 195 -12.90 -5.16 -46.15
CA LYS A 195 -11.99 -4.39 -47.01
C LYS A 195 -10.64 -4.15 -46.34
N THR A 196 -9.74 -3.51 -47.08
CA THR A 196 -8.33 -3.27 -46.73
C THR A 196 -7.73 -2.24 -47.69
N ASN A 197 -6.60 -1.64 -47.31
CA ASN A 197 -5.69 -0.91 -48.21
C ASN A 197 -4.26 -1.47 -48.19
N SER A 198 -4.08 -2.68 -47.63
CA SER A 198 -2.80 -3.40 -47.49
C SER A 198 -2.89 -4.85 -48.01
N GLY A 199 -3.85 -5.15 -48.89
CA GLY A 199 -4.07 -6.50 -49.43
C GLY A 199 -4.46 -7.58 -48.42
N GLN A 200 -4.90 -7.24 -47.20
CA GLN A 200 -5.33 -8.22 -46.18
C GLN A 200 -6.63 -7.76 -45.49
N LYS A 201 -7.73 -8.50 -45.70
CA LYS A 201 -9.06 -8.24 -45.13
C LYS A 201 -8.98 -7.87 -43.64
N GLY A 202 -9.55 -6.73 -43.25
CA GLY A 202 -9.53 -6.25 -41.87
C GLY A 202 -8.30 -5.44 -41.46
N VAL A 203 -7.30 -5.29 -42.34
CA VAL A 203 -6.07 -4.52 -42.08
C VAL A 203 -6.07 -3.21 -42.87
N TRP A 204 -5.84 -2.10 -42.18
CA TRP A 204 -5.77 -0.77 -42.77
C TRP A 204 -4.50 -0.06 -42.31
N VAL A 205 -3.69 0.44 -43.24
CA VAL A 205 -2.38 1.04 -42.97
C VAL A 205 -2.30 2.44 -43.55
N TYR A 206 -1.75 3.36 -42.76
CA TYR A 206 -1.59 4.77 -43.09
C TYR A 206 -0.20 5.23 -42.68
N GLU A 207 0.50 5.99 -43.52
CA GLU A 207 1.62 6.81 -43.07
C GLU A 207 1.05 8.05 -42.35
N VAL A 208 1.59 8.40 -41.19
CA VAL A 208 1.14 9.55 -40.36
C VAL A 208 2.26 10.56 -40.05
N GLY A 209 3.44 10.38 -40.65
CA GLY A 209 4.57 11.33 -40.64
C GLY A 209 5.55 11.22 -39.46
N ALA A 210 6.61 12.01 -39.51
CA ALA A 210 7.64 12.11 -38.46
C ALA A 210 7.15 12.82 -37.18
N THR A 211 6.25 13.80 -37.37
CA THR A 211 5.45 14.43 -36.32
C THR A 211 4.00 14.12 -36.63
N VAL A 212 3.28 13.57 -35.65
CA VAL A 212 1.95 13.02 -35.89
C VAL A 212 0.98 14.13 -36.34
N PHE A 213 0.08 13.79 -37.27
CA PHE A 213 -1.04 14.62 -37.77
C PHE A 213 -0.71 15.72 -38.79
N ILE A 214 0.43 15.67 -39.51
CA ILE A 214 0.75 16.71 -40.52
C ILE A 214 0.54 16.24 -41.98
N ALA A 215 0.67 14.94 -42.27
CA ALA A 215 0.30 14.35 -43.54
C ALA A 215 -0.14 12.89 -43.32
N ILE A 216 -1.34 12.53 -43.81
CA ILE A 216 -1.87 11.16 -43.69
C ILE A 216 -2.01 10.58 -45.09
N THR A 217 -1.21 9.56 -45.39
CA THR A 217 -1.22 8.86 -46.68
C THR A 217 -1.77 7.46 -46.49
N PRO A 218 -2.90 7.07 -47.11
CA PRO A 218 -3.36 5.68 -47.09
C PRO A 218 -2.50 4.78 -47.98
N GLY A 219 -2.38 3.51 -47.60
CA GLY A 219 -1.76 2.47 -48.44
C GLY A 219 -2.41 2.30 -49.81
N MET A 220 -1.64 1.80 -50.77
CA MET A 220 -2.00 1.68 -52.20
C MET A 220 -2.14 0.23 -52.69
N VAL A 221 -2.78 -0.66 -51.92
CA VAL A 221 -3.18 -2.00 -52.42
C VAL A 221 -4.61 -2.36 -51.97
N PRO A 222 -5.64 -2.11 -52.80
CA PRO A 222 -7.03 -2.48 -52.50
C PRO A 222 -7.37 -3.93 -52.91
N ASP A 223 -6.63 -4.53 -53.84
CA ASP A 223 -6.98 -5.83 -54.43
C ASP A 223 -6.54 -7.00 -53.57
N LEU A 224 -7.49 -7.91 -53.32
CA LEU A 224 -7.27 -9.17 -52.63
C LEU A 224 -6.78 -10.24 -53.63
N PRO A 225 -5.74 -11.03 -53.29
CA PRO A 225 -5.52 -12.30 -53.97
C PRO A 225 -6.76 -13.20 -53.79
N VAL A 226 -7.16 -13.91 -54.84
CA VAL A 226 -8.24 -14.89 -54.77
C VAL A 226 -7.80 -16.03 -53.84
N GLU A 227 -8.49 -16.22 -52.72
CA GLU A 227 -8.30 -17.39 -51.84
C GLU A 227 -8.75 -18.63 -52.63
N GLU A 228 -7.86 -19.62 -52.83
CA GLU A 228 -8.27 -20.95 -53.34
C GLU A 228 -9.13 -21.63 -52.27
N ASP A 229 -10.26 -22.16 -52.72
CA ASP A 229 -11.33 -22.66 -51.86
C ASP A 229 -10.91 -23.96 -51.16
N ALA A 230 -10.99 -23.99 -49.82
CA ALA A 230 -10.64 -25.17 -49.04
C ALA A 230 -11.81 -26.18 -49.09
N THR A 231 -11.86 -26.96 -50.16
CA THR A 231 -12.89 -28.00 -50.37
C THR A 231 -12.91 -29.05 -49.27
N GLU A 232 -14.07 -29.27 -48.67
CA GLU A 232 -14.35 -30.43 -47.80
C GLU A 232 -14.19 -31.77 -48.54
N PRO A 233 -13.73 -32.85 -47.87
CA PRO A 233 -13.93 -34.21 -48.35
C PRO A 233 -15.35 -34.72 -48.04
N PRO A 234 -15.99 -35.51 -48.93
CA PRO A 234 -17.40 -35.89 -48.79
C PRO A 234 -17.66 -37.07 -47.83
N VAL A 235 -18.85 -37.05 -47.22
CA VAL A 235 -19.44 -38.10 -46.37
C VAL A 235 -20.00 -39.26 -47.21
N THR A 236 -19.90 -40.52 -46.73
CA THR A 236 -20.98 -41.57 -46.73
C THR A 236 -20.46 -42.93 -46.17
N LEU A 237 -20.97 -43.41 -45.02
CA LEU A 237 -22.00 -44.50 -44.84
C LEU A 237 -21.46 -45.95 -45.02
N LEU A 238 -21.77 -46.99 -44.19
CA LEU A 238 -22.95 -47.35 -43.35
C LEU A 238 -22.55 -48.24 -42.11
N PRO A 239 -23.48 -48.64 -41.20
CA PRO A 239 -23.21 -49.13 -39.83
C PRO A 239 -23.53 -50.64 -39.53
N ARG A 240 -23.37 -51.02 -38.23
CA ARG A 240 -23.67 -52.31 -37.52
C ARG A 240 -22.59 -53.40 -37.63
N GLN A 241 -22.30 -54.23 -36.61
CA GLN A 241 -22.91 -54.52 -35.28
C GLN A 241 -21.81 -54.95 -34.25
N PRO A 242 -22.10 -55.15 -32.93
CA PRO A 242 -21.11 -55.37 -31.86
C PRO A 242 -20.92 -56.86 -31.47
N HIS A 243 -20.26 -57.09 -30.32
CA HIS A 243 -19.72 -58.33 -29.71
C HIS A 243 -18.24 -58.58 -30.09
N GLU A 244 -17.37 -59.07 -29.19
CA GLU A 244 -17.59 -59.71 -27.87
C GLU A 244 -16.46 -59.38 -26.86
N GLN A 245 -16.70 -59.65 -25.57
CA GLN A 245 -15.70 -59.54 -24.49
C GLN A 245 -14.86 -60.81 -24.42
N GLU A 246 -13.59 -60.73 -23.99
CA GLU A 246 -12.91 -61.84 -23.32
C GLU A 246 -11.97 -61.32 -22.21
N GLU A 247 -12.43 -61.42 -20.97
CA GLU A 247 -11.56 -61.61 -19.79
C GLU A 247 -11.29 -63.10 -19.65
N VAL A 248 -10.04 -63.52 -19.46
CA VAL A 248 -9.71 -64.76 -18.74
C VAL A 248 -8.46 -64.53 -17.88
N ASP A 249 -8.55 -64.89 -16.61
CA ASP A 249 -7.54 -64.74 -15.56
C ASP A 249 -7.02 -66.12 -15.09
N PHE A 250 -5.92 -66.14 -14.33
CA PHE A 250 -5.23 -67.30 -13.71
C PHE A 250 -4.55 -68.30 -14.69
N SER A 251 -3.36 -68.86 -14.42
CA SER A 251 -2.50 -68.83 -13.21
C SER A 251 -1.04 -69.24 -13.47
N THR A 252 -0.09 -68.66 -12.72
CA THR A 252 1.14 -69.27 -12.15
C THR A 252 2.13 -70.08 -13.03
N HIS A 253 3.40 -69.64 -13.14
CA HIS A 253 4.55 -70.11 -12.31
C HIS A 253 5.89 -69.41 -12.67
N GLU A 254 6.93 -69.64 -11.86
CA GLU A 254 8.20 -68.89 -11.82
C GLU A 254 9.34 -69.34 -12.76
N THR A 255 10.35 -68.46 -12.86
CA THR A 255 11.80 -68.68 -13.14
C THR A 255 12.30 -68.98 -14.57
N GLY A 256 13.35 -68.23 -14.99
CA GLY A 256 14.49 -68.85 -15.70
C GLY A 256 15.23 -68.07 -16.81
N LEU A 257 16.35 -67.41 -16.45
CA LEU A 257 17.66 -67.39 -17.18
C LEU A 257 17.87 -66.65 -18.54
N THR A 258 18.55 -65.50 -18.44
CA THR A 258 19.85 -65.10 -19.08
C THR A 258 20.19 -65.30 -20.58
N MET A 259 20.48 -64.16 -21.24
CA MET A 259 21.70 -63.78 -21.99
C MET A 259 22.31 -64.65 -23.12
N THR A 260 22.65 -64.01 -24.25
CA THR A 260 24.01 -64.07 -24.88
C THR A 260 24.22 -62.95 -25.94
N SER A 261 25.49 -62.72 -26.30
CA SER A 261 26.05 -61.60 -27.09
C SER A 261 26.83 -62.09 -28.33
N GLU A 262 27.24 -61.19 -29.25
CA GLU A 262 28.52 -61.18 -30.04
C GLU A 262 28.49 -60.08 -31.15
N SER A 263 29.56 -59.59 -31.81
CA SER A 263 30.98 -59.29 -31.44
C SER A 263 31.78 -58.71 -32.65
N ALA A 264 32.94 -58.09 -32.36
CA ALA A 264 34.19 -58.00 -33.18
C ALA A 264 34.58 -56.70 -33.96
N VAL A 265 35.91 -56.46 -33.96
CA VAL A 265 36.74 -55.34 -34.53
C VAL A 265 37.88 -55.97 -35.38
N PRO A 266 38.82 -55.25 -36.06
CA PRO A 266 40.16 -55.01 -35.46
C PRO A 266 41.04 -53.80 -35.96
N GLU A 267 42.09 -53.47 -35.18
CA GLU A 267 43.49 -53.04 -35.55
C GLU A 267 43.84 -51.71 -36.30
N GLU A 268 45.00 -51.01 -36.13
CA GLU A 268 46.01 -50.85 -35.02
C GLU A 268 47.10 -49.75 -35.33
N PHE A 269 47.81 -49.22 -34.29
CA PHE A 269 49.16 -48.53 -34.23
C PHE A 269 49.46 -47.23 -35.06
N SER A 270 50.30 -46.24 -34.67
CA SER A 270 51.10 -45.95 -33.43
C SER A 270 51.76 -44.55 -33.44
N SER A 271 52.10 -43.98 -32.26
CA SER A 271 53.35 -43.21 -32.03
C SER A 271 53.66 -43.02 -30.53
N GLU A 272 54.90 -43.25 -30.10
CA GLU A 272 55.32 -43.39 -28.69
C GLU A 272 55.86 -42.10 -28.03
N SER A 273 56.10 -42.17 -26.71
CA SER A 273 56.56 -41.12 -25.80
C SER A 273 58.09 -40.96 -25.71
N PRO A 274 58.58 -39.95 -24.95
CA PRO A 274 59.59 -40.30 -23.94
C PRO A 274 59.49 -39.55 -22.58
N THR A 275 59.60 -40.37 -21.53
CA THR A 275 60.22 -40.18 -20.20
C THR A 275 60.82 -38.82 -19.76
N ASP A 276 60.25 -38.30 -18.67
CA ASP A 276 60.86 -38.21 -17.31
C ASP A 276 62.36 -37.85 -17.11
N TYR A 277 62.59 -36.88 -16.23
CA TYR A 277 63.84 -36.70 -15.47
C TYR A 277 63.50 -36.17 -14.07
N GLN A 278 63.79 -37.00 -13.05
CA GLN A 278 63.52 -36.77 -11.63
C GLN A 278 64.83 -36.55 -10.86
N THR A 279 64.84 -35.71 -9.80
CA THR A 279 65.75 -35.66 -8.60
C THR A 279 65.80 -34.22 -7.99
N SER A 280 65.94 -33.95 -6.67
CA SER A 280 66.05 -34.80 -5.46
C SER A 280 66.03 -34.01 -4.10
N TYR A 281 65.81 -34.75 -2.98
CA TYR A 281 66.24 -34.50 -1.57
C TYR A 281 65.48 -33.49 -0.64
N PRO A 282 65.52 -33.62 0.72
CA PRO A 282 65.08 -34.77 1.55
C PRO A 282 64.41 -34.42 2.93
N ASP A 283 64.19 -35.45 3.76
CA ASP A 283 63.64 -35.50 5.13
C ASP A 283 64.38 -34.73 6.26
N THR A 284 63.69 -34.42 7.38
CA THR A 284 64.07 -34.84 8.77
C THR A 284 63.01 -34.54 9.87
N GLU A 285 62.68 -35.58 10.66
CA GLU A 285 62.48 -35.69 12.14
C GLU A 285 62.04 -34.48 13.03
N THR A 286 61.30 -34.56 14.17
CA THR A 286 60.55 -35.53 15.05
C THR A 286 59.84 -34.68 16.18
N PRO A 287 59.18 -35.16 17.29
CA PRO A 287 58.67 -36.49 17.70
C PRO A 287 57.20 -36.55 18.29
N THR A 288 56.59 -37.76 18.26
CA THR A 288 55.69 -38.50 19.25
C THR A 288 54.82 -37.79 20.31
N PRO A 289 53.77 -38.42 20.96
CA PRO A 289 53.40 -39.86 21.09
C PRO A 289 51.88 -40.17 20.84
N TRP A 290 51.24 -41.33 21.11
CA TRP A 290 51.55 -42.79 21.06
C TRP A 290 50.26 -43.64 21.36
N TYR A 291 50.07 -44.80 20.68
CA TYR A 291 49.41 -46.08 21.11
C TYR A 291 47.96 -46.09 21.72
N MET A 292 47.12 -47.15 21.68
CA MET A 292 47.03 -48.44 20.96
C MET A 292 45.56 -48.94 20.95
N VAL A 293 45.21 -49.94 20.14
CA VAL A 293 43.93 -50.67 20.19
C VAL A 293 44.02 -51.87 21.15
N THR A 294 42.98 -52.16 21.97
CA THR A 294 42.45 -53.52 22.26
C THR A 294 41.20 -53.50 23.15
N GLU A 295 40.33 -54.51 22.97
CA GLU A 295 39.14 -54.83 23.79
C GLU A 295 39.50 -55.37 25.19
N THR A 296 38.54 -55.35 26.14
CA THR A 296 38.23 -56.40 27.15
C THR A 296 37.05 -55.92 28.04
N VAL A 297 35.95 -56.67 28.21
CA VAL A 297 35.68 -57.81 29.14
C VAL A 297 35.57 -57.42 30.64
N THR A 298 34.45 -57.84 31.23
CA THR A 298 33.95 -57.60 32.61
C THR A 298 34.71 -58.35 33.72
N THR A 299 34.84 -57.75 34.92
CA THR A 299 34.17 -58.19 36.20
C THR A 299 34.63 -57.35 37.43
N GLU A 300 33.75 -57.23 38.45
CA GLU A 300 33.88 -56.45 39.70
C GLU A 300 34.85 -57.07 40.74
N PRO A 301 35.26 -56.40 41.86
CA PRO A 301 34.37 -56.27 43.06
C PRO A 301 34.61 -55.13 44.11
N TYR A 302 33.59 -54.95 44.98
CA TYR A 302 33.64 -54.62 46.43
C TYR A 302 33.50 -53.18 46.97
N TYR A 303 32.92 -53.09 48.19
CA TYR A 303 32.28 -51.96 48.89
C TYR A 303 33.20 -51.07 49.75
N GLU A 304 32.80 -49.80 49.97
CA GLU A 304 32.49 -49.27 51.31
C GLU A 304 31.55 -48.02 51.25
N GLU A 305 30.72 -47.82 52.27
CA GLU A 305 29.60 -46.85 52.31
C GLU A 305 29.99 -45.49 52.93
N THR A 306 29.32 -44.40 52.54
CA THR A 306 28.88 -43.35 53.49
C THR A 306 27.79 -42.46 52.88
N ASP A 307 26.71 -42.25 53.61
CA ASP A 307 25.50 -41.54 53.14
C ASP A 307 25.70 -40.04 52.93
N GLN A 308 25.17 -39.50 51.83
CA GLN A 308 24.40 -38.26 51.86
C GLN A 308 23.47 -38.11 50.65
N GLU A 309 22.17 -38.04 50.94
CA GLU A 309 21.07 -37.93 49.98
C GLU A 309 20.75 -36.46 49.66
N TYR A 310 20.41 -36.15 48.38
CA TYR A 310 19.63 -35.03 47.80
C TYR A 310 20.15 -34.71 46.36
N PRO A 311 19.31 -34.18 45.44
CA PRO A 311 19.01 -34.94 44.23
C PRO A 311 19.80 -34.56 42.97
N GLU A 312 19.94 -35.60 42.16
CA GLU A 312 20.22 -35.69 40.72
C GLU A 312 20.03 -34.41 39.88
N TYR A 313 21.14 -33.93 39.31
CA TYR A 313 21.16 -33.07 38.12
C TYR A 313 21.72 -33.89 36.95
N GLU A 314 20.86 -34.33 36.03
CA GLU A 314 21.33 -34.83 34.74
C GLU A 314 21.91 -33.67 33.92
N THR A 315 23.24 -33.65 33.74
CA THR A 315 23.89 -32.80 32.75
C THR A 315 23.78 -33.42 31.37
N ILE A 316 22.70 -33.13 30.65
CA ILE A 316 22.58 -33.47 29.23
C ILE A 316 23.49 -32.55 28.42
N TYR A 317 24.36 -33.13 27.58
CA TYR A 317 25.09 -32.38 26.57
C TYR A 317 24.11 -31.88 25.50
N ASN A 318 24.01 -30.56 25.31
CA ASN A 318 23.25 -29.97 24.20
C ASN A 318 23.87 -30.38 22.86
N LEU A 319 23.39 -31.46 22.25
CA LEU A 319 23.51 -31.64 20.80
C LEU A 319 22.37 -30.87 20.13
N GLU A 320 22.73 -29.86 19.33
CA GLU A 320 21.80 -29.14 18.46
C GLU A 320 21.25 -30.08 17.39
N THR A 321 20.14 -30.74 17.68
CA THR A 321 19.50 -31.70 16.77
C THR A 321 18.18 -31.18 16.24
N CYS A 322 17.78 -31.69 15.07
CA CYS A 322 16.48 -31.44 14.46
C CYS A 322 15.30 -31.75 15.38
N ALA A 323 15.45 -32.72 16.29
CA ALA A 323 14.43 -33.04 17.29
C ALA A 323 14.01 -31.83 18.13
N HIS A 324 14.95 -30.91 18.41
CA HIS A 324 14.69 -29.71 19.21
C HIS A 324 14.67 -28.41 18.38
N HIS A 325 15.39 -28.34 17.25
CA HIS A 325 15.59 -27.10 16.48
C HIS A 325 14.90 -27.06 15.10
N ARG A 326 14.04 -28.03 14.77
CA ARG A 326 13.29 -28.03 13.49
C ARG A 326 12.48 -26.74 13.23
N HIS A 327 12.04 -26.05 14.28
CA HIS A 327 11.30 -24.78 14.21
C HIS A 327 12.13 -23.62 13.62
N ASN A 328 13.46 -23.73 13.56
CA ASN A 328 14.33 -22.75 12.92
C ASN A 328 14.39 -22.89 11.40
N CYS A 329 14.01 -24.05 10.85
CA CYS A 329 13.93 -24.27 9.41
C CYS A 329 12.61 -23.72 8.84
N SER A 330 12.59 -23.36 7.56
CA SER A 330 11.34 -23.03 6.86
C SER A 330 10.31 -24.16 6.97
N ALA A 331 9.01 -23.84 7.04
CA ALA A 331 7.93 -24.81 6.93
C ALA A 331 8.01 -25.67 5.65
N PHE A 332 8.62 -25.12 4.59
CA PHE A 332 8.86 -25.78 3.29
C PHE A 332 10.23 -26.49 3.20
N ALA A 333 10.95 -26.63 4.32
CA ALA A 333 12.23 -27.32 4.39
C ALA A 333 12.15 -28.69 5.11
N GLU A 334 13.26 -29.43 5.02
CA GLU A 334 13.61 -30.60 5.79
C GLU A 334 14.82 -30.26 6.67
N CYS A 335 14.74 -30.63 7.95
CA CYS A 335 15.89 -30.58 8.85
C CYS A 335 16.67 -31.90 8.76
N ARG A 336 18.00 -31.83 8.70
CA ARG A 336 18.90 -33.00 8.72
C ARG A 336 19.93 -32.86 9.82
N ASP A 337 20.09 -33.93 10.61
CA ASP A 337 21.09 -34.04 11.67
C ASP A 337 22.46 -34.43 11.09
N TYR A 338 23.51 -33.81 11.64
CA TYR A 338 24.93 -34.04 11.37
C TYR A 338 25.63 -34.34 12.70
N THR A 339 26.89 -34.81 12.67
CA THR A 339 27.59 -35.27 13.88
C THR A 339 27.74 -34.21 14.98
N ASN A 340 27.70 -32.93 14.61
CA ASN A 340 27.99 -31.80 15.51
C ASN A 340 26.86 -30.74 15.53
N GLY A 341 25.71 -30.98 14.90
CA GLY A 341 24.61 -30.01 14.78
C GLY A 341 23.59 -30.38 13.69
N TYR A 342 22.76 -29.45 13.23
CA TYR A 342 21.74 -29.68 12.20
C TYR A 342 21.82 -28.65 11.06
N CYS A 343 21.26 -28.96 9.90
CA CYS A 343 21.06 -28.02 8.80
C CYS A 343 19.68 -28.19 8.13
N CYS A 344 19.17 -27.11 7.53
CA CYS A 344 17.89 -27.06 6.84
C CYS A 344 18.09 -27.14 5.31
N HIS A 345 17.19 -27.82 4.61
CA HIS A 345 17.22 -28.02 3.15
C HIS A 345 15.82 -27.81 2.55
N CYS A 346 15.64 -26.94 1.55
CA CYS A 346 14.31 -26.74 0.94
C CYS A 346 13.81 -28.03 0.25
N ARG A 347 12.50 -28.29 0.34
CA ARG A 347 11.85 -29.43 -0.34
C ARG A 347 11.78 -29.25 -1.86
N PRO A 348 11.65 -30.33 -2.64
CA PRO A 348 11.47 -30.24 -4.09
C PRO A 348 10.32 -29.31 -4.48
N GLY A 349 10.54 -28.44 -5.47
CA GLY A 349 9.61 -27.37 -5.87
C GLY A 349 9.78 -26.05 -5.11
N PHE A 350 10.67 -26.00 -4.10
CA PHE A 350 11.08 -24.79 -3.40
C PHE A 350 12.61 -24.62 -3.50
N TYR A 351 13.07 -23.36 -3.48
CA TYR A 351 14.50 -23.03 -3.48
C TYR A 351 14.81 -21.93 -2.45
N GLY A 352 16.06 -21.89 -2.01
CA GLY A 352 16.53 -21.06 -0.89
C GLY A 352 17.59 -21.82 -0.07
N ASN A 353 17.98 -21.27 1.07
CA ASN A 353 19.02 -21.82 1.95
C ASN A 353 18.49 -22.81 3.02
N GLY A 354 17.20 -23.19 2.97
CA GLY A 354 16.55 -24.06 3.95
C GLY A 354 15.96 -23.33 5.17
N MET A 355 16.52 -22.17 5.54
CA MET A 355 15.95 -21.27 6.56
C MET A 355 14.85 -20.41 5.92
N ASP A 356 15.17 -19.78 4.79
CA ASP A 356 14.25 -19.15 3.86
C ASP A 356 14.05 -20.09 2.66
N CYS A 357 12.80 -20.41 2.30
CA CYS A 357 12.45 -21.22 1.13
C CYS A 357 11.23 -20.61 0.42
N VAL A 358 11.34 -20.36 -0.89
CA VAL A 358 10.24 -19.86 -1.73
C VAL A 358 9.92 -20.84 -2.85
N ALA A 359 8.66 -20.85 -3.29
CA ALA A 359 8.23 -21.69 -4.40
C ALA A 359 8.95 -21.34 -5.71
N GLU A 360 9.39 -22.34 -6.47
CA GLU A 360 10.00 -22.16 -7.79
C GLU A 360 9.01 -21.44 -8.73
N GLY A 361 9.44 -20.32 -9.29
CA GLY A 361 8.65 -19.53 -10.25
C GLY A 361 7.61 -18.57 -9.67
N LYS A 362 7.38 -18.52 -8.34
CA LYS A 362 6.51 -17.51 -7.72
C LYS A 362 7.16 -16.11 -7.81
N PRO A 363 6.48 -15.07 -8.34
CA PRO A 363 7.01 -13.71 -8.34
C PRO A 363 7.21 -13.17 -6.92
N GLN A 364 8.36 -12.56 -6.68
CA GLN A 364 8.80 -12.15 -5.34
C GLN A 364 8.60 -10.66 -5.11
N ARG A 365 8.18 -10.29 -3.90
CA ARG A 365 7.93 -8.90 -3.50
C ARG A 365 8.87 -8.49 -2.38
N MET A 366 9.18 -7.19 -2.37
CA MET A 366 10.10 -6.59 -1.41
C MET A 366 9.59 -5.24 -0.96
N ASN A 367 9.62 -5.04 0.35
CA ASN A 367 9.29 -3.77 0.99
C ASN A 367 10.48 -3.31 1.81
N GLY A 368 10.74 -2.01 1.79
CA GLY A 368 11.90 -1.46 2.46
C GLY A 368 11.86 0.04 2.66
N LYS A 369 12.83 0.53 3.45
CA LYS A 369 13.00 1.96 3.72
C LYS A 369 14.40 2.41 3.33
N VAL A 370 14.48 3.54 2.63
CA VAL A 370 15.73 4.25 2.33
C VAL A 370 15.88 5.45 3.24
N HIS A 371 17.03 5.53 3.90
CA HIS A 371 17.46 6.66 4.71
C HIS A 371 18.90 7.05 4.36
N GLY A 372 19.32 8.27 4.68
CA GLY A 372 20.67 8.71 4.35
C GLY A 372 20.91 10.21 4.33
N ARG A 373 22.18 10.58 4.17
CA ARG A 373 22.64 11.98 4.04
C ARG A 373 23.58 12.07 2.84
N VAL A 374 23.12 12.72 1.77
CA VAL A 374 23.79 12.70 0.47
C VAL A 374 24.10 14.11 0.00
N PHE A 375 25.37 14.41 -0.24
CA PHE A 375 25.81 15.67 -0.83
C PHE A 375 25.78 15.58 -2.36
N VAL A 376 25.33 16.63 -3.05
CA VAL A 376 25.24 16.66 -4.52
C VAL A 376 26.24 17.68 -5.08
N GLY A 377 27.12 17.21 -5.98
CA GLY A 377 28.20 18.00 -6.56
C GLY A 377 29.04 18.70 -5.49
N ASN A 378 29.25 20.00 -5.65
CA ASN A 378 29.98 20.85 -4.70
C ASN A 378 29.09 21.48 -3.61
N SER A 379 27.85 21.01 -3.42
CA SER A 379 26.98 21.53 -2.36
C SER A 379 27.62 21.37 -0.97
N PRO A 380 27.62 22.42 -0.12
CA PRO A 380 28.06 22.34 1.27
C PRO A 380 27.00 21.72 2.18
N SER A 381 25.72 21.76 1.80
CA SER A 381 24.62 21.13 2.54
C SER A 381 24.26 19.76 1.94
N PRO A 382 24.07 18.72 2.78
CA PRO A 382 23.55 17.43 2.33
C PRO A 382 22.02 17.49 2.14
N VAL A 383 21.51 16.67 1.23
CA VAL A 383 20.09 16.33 1.15
C VAL A 383 19.86 15.14 2.07
N GLU A 384 18.91 15.28 3.00
CA GLU A 384 18.55 14.21 3.93
C GLU A 384 17.37 13.38 3.38
N LEU A 385 17.61 12.08 3.24
CA LEU A 385 16.60 11.09 2.95
C LEU A 385 16.14 10.48 4.28
N ARG A 386 14.89 10.76 4.66
CA ARG A 386 14.28 10.22 5.88
C ARG A 386 13.09 9.35 5.49
N ASN A 387 13.16 8.06 5.88
CA ASN A 387 12.10 7.06 5.74
C ASN A 387 11.40 7.04 4.37
N LYS A 388 12.17 6.96 3.28
CA LYS A 388 11.65 6.91 1.91
C LYS A 388 11.27 5.47 1.54
N ASP A 389 10.09 5.28 0.97
CA ASP A 389 9.56 3.94 0.70
C ASP A 389 10.25 3.33 -0.52
N LEU A 390 10.79 2.11 -0.37
CA LEU A 390 11.31 1.28 -1.44
C LEU A 390 10.38 0.09 -1.61
N HIS A 391 9.86 -0.08 -2.82
CA HIS A 391 9.10 -1.26 -3.22
C HIS A 391 9.81 -1.93 -4.38
N SER A 392 9.87 -3.25 -4.37
CA SER A 392 10.42 -4.02 -5.47
C SER A 392 9.60 -5.27 -5.78
N TYR A 393 9.59 -5.62 -7.06
CA TYR A 393 8.92 -6.78 -7.62
C TYR A 393 9.88 -7.52 -8.55
N VAL A 394 9.97 -8.83 -8.42
CA VAL A 394 10.91 -9.66 -9.18
C VAL A 394 10.19 -10.84 -9.82
N VAL A 395 10.39 -11.02 -11.12
CA VAL A 395 9.92 -12.18 -11.88
C VAL A 395 11.08 -13.18 -11.98
N ALA A 396 11.10 -14.17 -11.08
CA ALA A 396 12.22 -15.10 -10.92
C ALA A 396 12.54 -15.88 -12.21
N ASN A 397 11.51 -16.35 -12.94
CA ASN A 397 11.68 -17.10 -14.19
C ASN A 397 12.33 -16.29 -15.31
N ASP A 398 12.22 -14.96 -15.28
CA ASP A 398 12.77 -14.06 -16.29
C ASP A 398 14.03 -13.31 -15.79
N GLY A 399 14.42 -13.47 -14.51
CA GLY A 399 15.49 -12.73 -13.85
C GLY A 399 15.27 -11.21 -13.76
N ARG A 400 14.04 -10.73 -13.96
CA ARG A 400 13.72 -9.28 -14.06
C ARG A 400 13.36 -8.70 -12.70
N ALA A 401 14.16 -7.73 -12.25
CA ALA A 401 13.92 -6.98 -11.02
C ALA A 401 13.47 -5.55 -11.35
N TYR A 402 12.38 -5.12 -10.73
CA TYR A 402 11.84 -3.75 -10.78
C TYR A 402 11.91 -3.15 -9.38
N VAL A 403 12.43 -1.93 -9.24
CA VAL A 403 12.55 -1.21 -7.97
C VAL A 403 12.02 0.20 -8.14
N ALA A 404 11.17 0.64 -7.22
CA ALA A 404 10.64 1.98 -7.13
C ALA A 404 10.99 2.58 -5.76
N ILE A 405 11.45 3.83 -5.72
CA ILE A 405 11.72 4.56 -4.47
C ILE A 405 10.93 5.88 -4.51
N SER A 406 9.97 6.00 -3.60
CA SER A 406 9.01 7.10 -3.54
C SER A 406 9.52 8.30 -2.74
N ASN A 407 8.93 9.47 -2.98
CA ASN A 407 9.18 10.71 -2.24
C ASN A 407 10.64 11.20 -2.30
N ILE A 408 11.37 10.91 -3.38
CA ILE A 408 12.75 11.34 -3.62
C ILE A 408 12.78 12.81 -4.08
N PRO A 409 13.45 13.73 -3.34
CA PRO A 409 13.50 15.15 -3.72
C PRO A 409 14.20 15.40 -5.06
N GLU A 410 13.70 16.35 -5.85
CA GLU A 410 14.32 16.82 -7.10
C GLU A 410 15.79 17.26 -6.94
N SER A 411 16.18 17.72 -5.75
CA SER A 411 17.56 18.15 -5.44
C SER A 411 18.58 17.01 -5.46
N VAL A 412 18.15 15.75 -5.42
CA VAL A 412 19.01 14.56 -5.41
C VAL A 412 18.58 13.49 -6.42
N GLY A 413 17.30 13.44 -6.80
CA GLY A 413 16.73 12.49 -7.75
C GLY A 413 17.52 12.30 -9.06
N PRO A 414 17.85 13.37 -9.81
CA PRO A 414 18.63 13.26 -11.04
C PRO A 414 20.01 12.62 -10.82
N SER A 415 20.66 12.93 -9.69
CA SER A 415 21.97 12.40 -9.30
C SER A 415 21.93 10.95 -8.78
N LEU A 416 20.76 10.43 -8.40
CA LEU A 416 20.59 9.02 -8.02
C LEU A 416 20.46 8.09 -9.23
N GLN A 417 20.07 8.59 -10.41
CA GLN A 417 19.86 7.77 -11.61
C GLN A 417 21.00 6.78 -11.97
N PRO A 418 22.30 7.08 -11.80
CA PRO A 418 23.39 6.13 -12.06
C PRO A 418 23.44 4.92 -11.10
N LEU A 419 22.70 4.94 -9.99
CA LEU A 419 22.73 3.92 -8.93
C LEU A 419 21.73 2.76 -9.14
N SER A 420 21.61 2.24 -10.37
CA SER A 420 20.71 1.09 -10.65
C SER A 420 20.99 -0.12 -9.76
N SER A 421 22.24 -0.29 -9.34
CA SER A 421 22.75 -1.25 -8.36
C SER A 421 22.13 -1.17 -6.96
N LEU A 422 21.33 -0.15 -6.61
CA LEU A 422 20.45 -0.19 -5.44
C LEU A 422 19.43 -1.33 -5.54
N GLY A 423 18.94 -1.60 -6.76
CA GLY A 423 18.18 -2.81 -7.11
C GLY A 423 19.04 -3.98 -7.63
N GLY A 424 20.33 -3.76 -7.89
CA GLY A 424 21.21 -4.79 -8.44
C GLY A 424 21.49 -5.97 -7.50
N VAL A 425 21.48 -5.76 -6.18
CA VAL A 425 21.61 -6.88 -5.21
C VAL A 425 20.33 -7.73 -5.18
N ILE A 426 19.17 -7.11 -5.38
CA ILE A 426 17.88 -7.79 -5.53
C ILE A 426 17.89 -8.61 -6.83
N GLY A 427 18.37 -8.01 -7.92
CA GLY A 427 18.58 -8.69 -9.19
C GLY A 427 19.58 -9.86 -9.12
N TRP A 428 20.63 -9.76 -8.30
CA TRP A 428 21.57 -10.85 -8.04
C TRP A 428 20.94 -11.99 -7.21
N ALA A 429 20.18 -11.64 -6.15
CA ALA A 429 19.52 -12.61 -5.29
C ALA A 429 18.56 -13.51 -6.09
N PHE A 430 17.84 -12.93 -7.05
CA PHE A 430 16.82 -13.62 -7.86
C PHE A 430 17.20 -13.68 -9.35
N ALA A 431 18.50 -13.78 -9.63
CA ALA A 431 19.00 -13.92 -10.99
C ALA A 431 18.54 -15.26 -11.62
N LEU A 432 18.31 -15.24 -12.93
CA LEU A 432 18.01 -16.46 -13.70
C LEU A 432 19.23 -17.39 -13.71
N GLU A 433 19.07 -18.58 -13.14
CA GLU A 433 20.13 -19.59 -12.99
C GLU A 433 20.48 -20.24 -14.34
N GLN A 434 21.76 -20.25 -14.70
CA GLN A 434 22.28 -21.07 -15.79
C GLN A 434 22.68 -22.47 -15.26
N PRO A 435 22.70 -23.52 -16.10
CA PRO A 435 23.05 -24.87 -15.66
C PRO A 435 24.39 -24.94 -14.89
N GLY A 436 24.34 -25.42 -13.65
CA GLY A 436 25.51 -25.52 -12.76
C GLY A 436 25.88 -24.25 -11.98
N TYR A 437 25.04 -23.20 -12.03
CA TYR A 437 25.21 -21.94 -11.33
C TYR A 437 23.97 -21.63 -10.48
N GLN A 438 24.15 -20.87 -9.39
CA GLN A 438 23.10 -20.62 -8.41
C GLN A 438 23.01 -19.13 -8.06
N ASN A 439 21.79 -18.62 -7.90
CA ASN A 439 21.55 -17.22 -7.56
C ASN A 439 21.76 -16.95 -6.06
N GLY A 440 21.77 -15.67 -5.68
CA GLY A 440 22.06 -15.29 -4.30
C GLY A 440 21.06 -15.87 -3.30
N PHE A 441 19.77 -15.87 -3.60
CA PHE A 441 18.74 -16.38 -2.70
C PHE A 441 18.87 -17.89 -2.47
N ARG A 442 19.17 -18.67 -3.53
CA ARG A 442 19.42 -20.11 -3.42
C ARG A 442 20.63 -20.43 -2.54
N LEU A 443 21.66 -19.58 -2.56
CA LEU A 443 22.91 -19.78 -1.83
C LEU A 443 22.86 -19.32 -0.37
N ILE A 444 22.25 -18.15 -0.11
CA ILE A 444 22.36 -17.47 1.19
C ILE A 444 21.02 -17.09 1.82
N GLY A 445 19.90 -17.32 1.12
CA GLY A 445 18.55 -17.01 1.58
C GLY A 445 18.22 -15.51 1.56
N GLY A 446 17.26 -15.14 2.40
CA GLY A 446 16.74 -13.78 2.55
C GLY A 446 17.44 -12.96 3.62
N MET A 447 18.27 -13.57 4.49
CA MET A 447 18.92 -12.88 5.60
C MET A 447 20.41 -12.63 5.33
N PHE A 448 20.76 -11.41 4.92
CA PHE A 448 22.15 -11.00 4.67
C PHE A 448 22.36 -9.49 4.77
N SER A 449 23.60 -9.07 4.96
CA SER A 449 24.01 -7.67 4.88
C SER A 449 24.89 -7.43 3.66
N ARG A 450 24.68 -6.29 2.99
CA ARG A 450 25.50 -5.80 1.88
C ARG A 450 26.11 -4.46 2.28
N GLN A 451 27.41 -4.32 2.11
CA GLN A 451 28.11 -3.05 2.16
C GLN A 451 28.73 -2.80 0.79
N ALA A 452 28.44 -1.64 0.19
CA ALA A 452 28.96 -1.26 -1.12
C ALA A 452 29.50 0.17 -1.10
N GLU A 453 30.59 0.38 -1.81
CA GLU A 453 31.19 1.69 -2.05
C GLU A 453 31.24 1.98 -3.55
N VAL A 454 30.90 3.22 -3.89
CA VAL A 454 30.90 3.75 -5.26
C VAL A 454 31.86 4.92 -5.32
N ILE A 455 32.76 4.92 -6.31
CA ILE A 455 33.68 6.03 -6.58
C ILE A 455 33.42 6.54 -8.00
N PHE A 456 32.90 7.75 -8.13
CA PHE A 456 32.61 8.37 -9.42
C PHE A 456 33.86 9.02 -10.01
N GLN A 457 34.04 8.92 -11.34
CA GLN A 457 35.14 9.54 -12.05
C GLN A 457 34.62 10.54 -13.10
N PRO A 458 35.32 11.67 -13.33
CA PRO A 458 36.64 12.03 -12.78
C PRO A 458 36.62 12.74 -11.41
N GLY A 459 35.45 13.03 -10.83
CA GLY A 459 35.35 13.87 -9.62
C GLY A 459 35.80 13.21 -8.30
N ASN A 460 35.99 11.90 -8.29
CA ASN A 460 36.33 11.08 -7.11
C ASN A 460 35.33 11.22 -5.96
N GLU A 461 34.08 11.60 -6.24
CA GLU A 461 32.99 11.57 -5.27
C GLU A 461 32.75 10.13 -4.80
N ARG A 462 32.51 9.95 -3.50
CA ARG A 462 32.34 8.63 -2.88
C ARG A 462 30.98 8.51 -2.22
N LEU A 463 30.28 7.42 -2.51
CA LEU A 463 29.03 7.04 -1.84
C LEU A 463 29.22 5.67 -1.18
N SER A 464 28.86 5.59 0.10
CA SER A 464 28.68 4.35 0.86
C SER A 464 27.20 3.97 0.86
N ILE A 465 26.94 2.68 0.69
CA ILE A 465 25.60 2.09 0.64
C ILE A 465 25.63 0.88 1.56
N LYS A 466 24.79 0.87 2.60
CA LYS A 466 24.56 -0.31 3.44
C LYS A 466 23.14 -0.80 3.20
N GLN A 467 22.97 -2.10 3.01
CA GLN A 467 21.66 -2.73 2.92
C GLN A 467 21.61 -3.93 3.86
N GLN A 468 20.52 -4.08 4.58
CA GLN A 468 20.30 -5.19 5.50
C GLN A 468 18.96 -5.84 5.19
N PHE A 469 19.04 -7.10 4.78
CA PHE A 469 17.91 -7.97 4.45
C PHE A 469 17.61 -8.85 5.66
N GLN A 470 16.34 -8.93 6.04
CA GLN A 470 15.91 -9.49 7.33
C GLN A 470 15.21 -10.85 7.19
N GLY A 471 15.28 -11.48 6.02
CA GLY A 471 14.44 -12.62 5.67
C GLY A 471 13.09 -12.19 5.10
N ILE A 472 12.20 -13.17 4.98
CA ILE A 472 10.83 -13.00 4.48
C ILE A 472 9.90 -12.78 5.70
N ASP A 473 9.00 -11.79 5.61
CA ASP A 473 8.02 -11.50 6.64
C ASP A 473 6.77 -12.39 6.58
N GLU A 474 5.90 -12.27 7.58
CA GLU A 474 4.63 -13.00 7.70
C GLU A 474 3.67 -12.78 6.52
N HIS A 475 3.92 -11.76 5.68
CA HIS A 475 3.13 -11.39 4.52
C HIS A 475 3.82 -11.78 3.19
N ASP A 476 4.84 -12.65 3.23
CA ASP A 476 5.64 -13.11 2.07
C ASP A 476 6.38 -11.98 1.32
N HIS A 477 6.81 -10.93 2.05
CA HIS A 477 7.70 -9.90 1.51
C HIS A 477 9.12 -10.06 2.06
N LEU A 478 10.12 -9.99 1.18
CA LEU A 478 11.51 -9.88 1.63
C LEU A 478 11.78 -8.44 2.10
N VAL A 479 12.15 -8.29 3.38
CA VAL A 479 12.29 -6.98 4.04
C VAL A 479 13.71 -6.43 3.89
N VAL A 480 13.85 -5.17 3.46
CA VAL A 480 15.16 -4.51 3.29
C VAL A 480 15.24 -3.11 3.90
N SER A 481 16.27 -2.86 4.71
CA SER A 481 16.67 -1.50 5.14
C SER A 481 17.85 -1.02 4.30
N THR A 482 17.82 0.21 3.79
CA THR A 482 18.88 0.81 2.95
C THR A 482 19.35 2.15 3.52
N GLU A 483 20.65 2.27 3.78
CA GLU A 483 21.34 3.49 4.21
C GLU A 483 22.25 4.04 3.10
N LEU A 484 22.18 5.34 2.82
CA LEU A 484 23.00 6.05 1.82
C LEU A 484 23.80 7.18 2.45
N GLU A 485 25.13 7.14 2.39
CA GLU A 485 25.98 8.18 2.99
C GLU A 485 27.12 8.57 2.04
N GLY A 486 27.30 9.87 1.78
CA GLY A 486 28.43 10.37 1.01
C GLY A 486 28.05 11.42 -0.04
N ARG A 487 28.80 11.47 -1.15
CA ARG A 487 28.68 12.49 -2.20
C ARG A 487 28.42 11.87 -3.56
N LEU A 488 27.51 12.49 -4.31
CA LEU A 488 27.16 12.17 -5.69
C LEU A 488 27.61 13.28 -6.63
N PRO A 489 27.97 12.96 -7.90
CA PRO A 489 28.16 13.97 -8.92
C PRO A 489 26.83 14.70 -9.21
N ALA A 490 26.89 16.00 -9.46
CA ALA A 490 25.71 16.75 -9.89
C ALA A 490 25.30 16.34 -11.32
N ILE A 491 24.01 16.01 -11.47
CA ILE A 491 23.35 15.77 -12.76
C ILE A 491 22.24 16.83 -12.90
N PRO A 492 22.16 17.56 -14.03
CA PRO A 492 21.12 18.57 -14.23
C PRO A 492 19.69 17.99 -14.17
N VAL A 493 18.74 18.80 -13.70
CA VAL A 493 17.31 18.44 -13.72
C VAL A 493 16.85 18.28 -15.18
N GLY A 494 16.06 17.25 -15.45
CA GLY A 494 15.62 16.91 -16.81
C GLY A 494 16.64 16.11 -17.64
N SER A 495 17.84 15.85 -17.13
CA SER A 495 18.78 14.92 -17.79
C SER A 495 18.35 13.47 -17.63
N SER A 496 18.51 12.67 -18.68
CA SER A 496 18.34 11.22 -18.63
C SER A 496 19.69 10.50 -18.53
N VAL A 497 19.74 9.39 -17.78
CA VAL A 497 20.92 8.54 -17.68
C VAL A 497 20.69 7.22 -18.41
N HIS A 498 21.69 6.77 -19.16
CA HIS A 498 21.73 5.44 -19.76
C HIS A 498 22.93 4.64 -19.23
N ILE A 499 22.72 3.36 -18.94
CA ILE A 499 23.74 2.43 -18.43
C ILE A 499 23.78 1.24 -19.38
N ASN A 500 24.95 0.97 -19.96
CA ASN A 500 25.13 -0.15 -20.88
C ASN A 500 25.06 -1.50 -20.13
N PRO A 501 24.64 -2.60 -20.79
CA PRO A 501 24.71 -3.94 -20.23
C PRO A 501 26.13 -4.26 -19.73
N TYR A 502 26.23 -4.89 -18.56
CA TYR A 502 27.51 -5.14 -17.89
C TYR A 502 27.57 -6.55 -17.30
N LYS A 503 28.79 -6.98 -16.96
CA LYS A 503 29.08 -8.25 -16.30
C LYS A 503 29.86 -7.99 -15.01
N GLU A 504 29.55 -8.73 -13.96
CA GLU A 504 30.23 -8.64 -12.68
C GLU A 504 30.61 -10.03 -12.18
N ILE A 505 31.84 -10.16 -11.68
CA ILE A 505 32.32 -11.40 -11.08
C ILE A 505 32.06 -11.32 -9.57
N TYR A 506 31.37 -12.32 -9.05
CA TYR A 506 31.15 -12.54 -7.63
C TYR A 506 32.11 -13.65 -7.18
N GLN A 507 32.92 -13.36 -6.18
CA GLN A 507 33.86 -14.30 -5.56
C GLN A 507 33.24 -14.82 -4.27
N TYR A 508 33.14 -16.13 -4.13
CA TYR A 508 32.46 -16.80 -3.03
C TYR A 508 33.49 -17.34 -2.03
N GLY A 509 33.35 -16.93 -0.77
CA GLY A 509 34.08 -17.43 0.38
C GLY A 509 33.11 -17.80 1.51
N ARG A 510 33.66 -18.33 2.62
CA ARG A 510 32.85 -18.75 3.76
C ARG A 510 32.19 -17.54 4.43
N ASN A 511 30.86 -17.50 4.49
CA ASN A 511 30.06 -16.38 5.03
C ASN A 511 30.33 -15.00 4.39
N LEU A 512 31.00 -14.97 3.23
CA LEU A 512 31.50 -13.74 2.61
C LEU A 512 31.50 -13.87 1.08
N ILE A 513 30.85 -12.91 0.41
CA ILE A 513 30.89 -12.77 -1.05
C ILE A 513 31.41 -11.37 -1.38
N THR A 514 32.35 -11.27 -2.31
CA THR A 514 32.90 -9.98 -2.75
C THR A 514 32.76 -9.80 -4.26
N SER A 515 32.60 -8.55 -4.68
CA SER A 515 32.60 -8.19 -6.10
C SER A 515 33.19 -6.80 -6.30
N SER A 516 33.88 -6.62 -7.43
CA SER A 516 34.49 -5.36 -7.85
C SER A 516 34.28 -5.18 -9.34
N SER A 517 33.89 -3.97 -9.76
CA SER A 517 33.50 -3.69 -11.15
C SER A 517 33.74 -2.23 -11.49
N SER A 518 34.10 -1.94 -12.74
CA SER A 518 34.17 -0.58 -13.28
C SER A 518 33.15 -0.49 -14.40
N ARG A 519 32.24 0.49 -14.34
CA ARG A 519 31.15 0.61 -15.31
C ARG A 519 30.99 2.06 -15.77
N ASP A 520 30.49 2.22 -16.99
CA ASP A 520 30.26 3.50 -17.63
C ASP A 520 28.77 3.82 -17.73
N TYR A 521 28.43 5.09 -17.56
CA TYR A 521 27.09 5.64 -17.71
C TYR A 521 27.13 6.91 -18.56
N THR A 522 26.12 7.08 -19.41
CA THR A 522 25.99 8.26 -20.27
C THR A 522 24.87 9.15 -19.77
N VAL A 523 25.18 10.41 -19.48
CA VAL A 523 24.23 11.45 -19.11
C VAL A 523 23.88 12.25 -20.36
N THR A 524 22.60 12.32 -20.70
CA THR A 524 22.07 13.17 -21.78
C THR A 524 21.39 14.37 -21.14
N SER A 525 21.93 15.57 -21.38
CA SER A 525 21.37 16.83 -20.86
C SER A 525 20.11 17.25 -21.65
N PRO A 526 19.25 18.13 -21.09
CA PRO A 526 18.10 18.69 -21.81
C PRO A 526 18.48 19.34 -23.16
N ASP A 527 19.67 19.91 -23.26
CA ASP A 527 20.22 20.51 -24.48
C ASP A 527 20.65 19.48 -25.57
N GLY A 528 20.38 18.19 -25.36
CA GLY A 528 20.78 17.10 -26.25
C GLY A 528 22.27 16.72 -26.18
N THR A 529 23.05 17.35 -25.29
CA THR A 529 24.48 17.04 -25.12
C THR A 529 24.69 15.78 -24.27
N THR A 530 25.45 14.83 -24.81
CA THR A 530 25.77 13.55 -24.14
C THR A 530 27.17 13.57 -23.53
N GLN A 531 27.29 13.19 -22.25
CA GLN A 531 28.56 12.99 -21.56
C GLN A 531 28.64 11.57 -20.98
N THR A 532 29.63 10.79 -21.38
CA THR A 532 29.95 9.51 -20.73
C THR A 532 30.87 9.75 -19.54
N ARG A 533 30.55 9.12 -18.41
CA ARG A 533 31.31 9.13 -17.16
C ARG A 533 31.42 7.69 -16.66
N SER A 534 32.36 7.42 -15.77
CA SER A 534 32.57 6.10 -15.20
C SER A 534 32.43 6.12 -13.67
N TYR A 535 32.18 4.95 -13.10
CA TYR A 535 32.26 4.73 -11.66
C TYR A 535 32.89 3.36 -11.36
N GLN A 536 33.55 3.26 -10.21
CA GLN A 536 34.08 2.02 -9.66
C GLN A 536 33.18 1.56 -8.51
N TRP A 537 32.76 0.30 -8.57
CA TRP A 537 32.02 -0.40 -7.52
C TRP A 537 32.92 -1.37 -6.79
N ARG A 538 32.81 -1.37 -5.47
CA ARG A 538 33.28 -2.45 -4.60
C ARG A 538 32.14 -2.83 -3.67
N GLN A 539 31.83 -4.12 -3.55
CA GLN A 539 30.79 -4.59 -2.64
C GLN A 539 31.20 -5.87 -1.94
N THR A 540 30.68 -6.00 -0.72
CA THR A 540 30.85 -7.12 0.19
C THR A 540 29.47 -7.52 0.70
N ILE A 541 29.15 -8.80 0.62
CA ILE A 541 27.91 -9.40 1.14
C ILE A 541 28.32 -10.39 2.23
N THR A 542 27.74 -10.26 3.42
CA THR A 542 27.98 -11.13 4.58
C THR A 542 26.68 -11.80 5.01
N PHE A 543 26.77 -13.10 5.30
CA PHE A 543 25.64 -13.99 5.59
C PHE A 543 26.09 -15.10 6.54
N GLN A 544 25.14 -15.87 7.06
CA GLN A 544 25.42 -17.03 7.91
C GLN A 544 24.97 -18.29 7.21
N SER A 545 25.91 -19.15 6.83
CA SER A 545 25.65 -20.48 6.28
C SER A 545 25.71 -21.57 7.35
N CYS A 546 25.06 -22.71 7.13
CA CYS A 546 25.15 -23.84 8.08
C CYS A 546 26.60 -24.34 8.21
N PRO A 547 27.18 -24.41 9.42
CA PRO A 547 28.58 -24.82 9.60
C PRO A 547 28.80 -26.33 9.45
N HIS A 548 27.72 -27.13 9.49
CA HIS A 548 27.76 -28.60 9.39
C HIS A 548 27.51 -29.13 7.97
N ASP A 549 27.01 -28.29 7.06
CA ASP A 549 26.77 -28.70 5.68
C ASP A 549 27.99 -28.43 4.80
N GLU A 550 28.54 -29.49 4.20
CA GLU A 550 29.62 -29.37 3.22
C GLU A 550 29.11 -28.85 1.86
N ALA A 551 27.79 -28.75 1.65
CA ALA A 551 27.18 -28.36 0.38
C ALA A 551 27.46 -26.93 -0.09
N ILE A 552 28.04 -26.05 0.74
CA ILE A 552 28.60 -24.76 0.28
C ILE A 552 29.73 -25.00 -0.76
N GLY A 553 30.36 -26.18 -0.73
CA GLY A 553 31.30 -26.65 -1.76
C GLY A 553 30.67 -26.97 -3.12
N ALA A 554 29.34 -26.96 -3.27
CA ALA A 554 28.66 -27.19 -4.54
C ALA A 554 28.60 -25.94 -5.45
N ALA A 555 28.74 -24.74 -4.87
CA ALA A 555 28.75 -23.50 -5.63
C ALA A 555 30.15 -23.21 -6.19
N PRO A 556 30.29 -22.81 -7.47
CA PRO A 556 31.59 -22.40 -8.00
C PRO A 556 32.18 -21.23 -7.21
N SER A 557 33.47 -21.31 -6.87
CA SER A 557 34.19 -20.27 -6.11
C SER A 557 34.14 -18.88 -6.77
N THR A 558 33.83 -18.82 -8.06
CA THR A 558 33.51 -17.59 -8.77
C THR A 558 32.34 -17.81 -9.73
N GLN A 559 31.41 -16.84 -9.77
CA GLN A 559 30.28 -16.85 -10.71
C GLN A 559 30.14 -15.46 -11.35
N GLN A 560 29.63 -15.39 -12.58
CA GLN A 560 29.47 -14.15 -13.33
C GLN A 560 27.98 -13.77 -13.42
N LEU A 561 27.62 -12.64 -12.81
CA LEU A 561 26.34 -11.99 -13.02
C LEU A 561 26.40 -11.21 -14.34
N SER A 562 25.47 -11.46 -15.24
CA SER A 562 25.26 -10.66 -16.46
C SER A 562 23.98 -9.86 -16.28
N VAL A 563 24.06 -8.54 -16.47
CA VAL A 563 22.95 -7.61 -16.30
C VAL A 563 22.64 -6.91 -17.62
N ASP A 564 21.45 -7.16 -18.16
CA ASP A 564 20.94 -6.59 -19.41
C ASP A 564 19.63 -5.79 -19.19
N GLN A 565 19.16 -5.11 -20.25
CA GLN A 565 17.91 -4.33 -20.26
C GLN A 565 17.76 -3.30 -19.12
N ILE A 566 18.86 -2.63 -18.75
CA ILE A 566 18.89 -1.67 -17.65
C ILE A 566 18.11 -0.39 -18.04
N PHE A 567 17.08 -0.07 -17.25
CA PHE A 567 16.29 1.15 -17.36
C PHE A 567 16.35 1.92 -16.05
N VAL A 568 16.61 3.22 -16.12
CA VAL A 568 16.61 4.13 -14.97
C VAL A 568 15.79 5.37 -15.32
N LEU A 569 14.95 5.83 -14.40
CA LEU A 569 14.12 7.02 -14.58
C LEU A 569 13.87 7.72 -13.25
N PHE A 570 14.09 9.03 -13.21
CA PHE A 570 13.59 9.90 -12.16
C PHE A 570 12.40 10.70 -12.70
N ASP A 571 11.22 10.50 -12.12
CA ASP A 571 10.02 11.30 -12.38
C ASP A 571 9.88 12.39 -11.32
N ALA A 572 10.19 13.62 -11.71
CA ALA A 572 10.09 14.80 -10.84
C ALA A 572 8.64 15.07 -10.38
N SER A 573 7.65 14.86 -11.26
CA SER A 573 6.24 15.17 -11.02
C SER A 573 5.69 14.35 -9.85
N ASN A 574 6.08 13.08 -9.78
CA ASN A 574 5.67 12.13 -8.73
C ASN A 574 6.75 11.93 -7.65
N ASN A 575 7.87 12.66 -7.70
CA ASN A 575 9.05 12.48 -6.84
C ASN A 575 9.49 11.00 -6.74
N LEU A 576 9.51 10.30 -7.88
CA LEU A 576 9.59 8.83 -7.93
C LEU A 576 10.81 8.38 -8.73
N MET A 577 11.69 7.62 -8.09
CA MET A 577 12.83 6.97 -8.74
C MET A 577 12.48 5.54 -9.14
N ARG A 578 12.80 5.13 -10.37
CA ARG A 578 12.56 3.77 -10.90
C ARG A 578 13.83 3.16 -11.48
N TYR A 579 14.10 1.92 -11.11
CA TYR A 579 15.13 1.06 -11.71
C TYR A 579 14.48 -0.22 -12.22
N ALA A 580 14.87 -0.69 -13.40
CA ALA A 580 14.55 -2.03 -13.86
C ALA A 580 15.78 -2.66 -14.53
N MET A 581 16.00 -3.95 -14.32
CA MET A 581 17.09 -4.68 -14.98
C MET A 581 16.79 -6.18 -15.03
N SER A 582 17.39 -6.85 -16.02
CA SER A 582 17.31 -8.29 -16.24
C SER A 582 18.66 -8.92 -15.82
N ASN A 583 18.62 -10.03 -15.07
CA ASN A 583 19.79 -10.56 -14.36
C ASN A 583 19.93 -12.07 -14.58
N LYS A 584 21.14 -12.52 -14.94
CA LYS A 584 21.46 -13.93 -15.22
C LYS A 584 22.76 -14.32 -14.52
N ILE A 585 22.80 -15.46 -13.82
CA ILE A 585 24.00 -15.94 -13.10
C ILE A 585 24.58 -17.16 -13.81
N GLY A 586 25.87 -17.14 -14.14
CA GLY A 586 26.49 -18.17 -14.96
C GLY A 586 28.01 -18.18 -14.95
N SER A 587 28.60 -18.89 -15.92
CA SER A 587 30.06 -19.06 -16.02
C SER A 587 30.80 -17.80 -16.46
N ILE A 588 32.07 -17.70 -16.05
CA ILE A 588 33.04 -16.74 -16.58
C ILE A 588 33.49 -17.13 -17.99
N HIS A 589 33.48 -18.44 -18.33
CA HIS A 589 34.09 -18.97 -19.56
C HIS A 589 33.09 -19.38 -20.65
N SER A 590 31.78 -19.38 -20.36
CA SER A 590 30.79 -19.84 -21.33
C SER A 590 30.56 -18.83 -22.47
N VAL A 591 31.04 -19.18 -23.66
CA VAL A 591 30.24 -18.93 -24.87
C VAL A 591 29.01 -19.83 -24.73
N PRO A 592 27.79 -19.27 -24.62
CA PRO A 592 26.68 -20.00 -24.03
C PRO A 592 26.09 -21.10 -24.92
N PRO A 593 25.51 -22.17 -24.32
CA PRO A 593 24.50 -22.99 -24.98
C PRO A 593 23.17 -22.21 -25.09
N GLU A 594 23.22 -21.06 -25.77
CA GLU A 594 22.21 -19.97 -25.74
C GLU A 594 20.93 -20.27 -26.54
N HIS A 595 20.64 -21.54 -26.76
CA HIS A 595 19.55 -21.98 -27.60
C HIS A 595 18.24 -22.08 -26.82
N ASN A 596 18.23 -22.66 -25.61
CA ASN A 596 16.97 -22.92 -24.92
C ASN A 596 16.27 -21.60 -24.48
N PRO A 597 14.99 -21.39 -24.84
CA PRO A 597 14.24 -20.21 -24.43
C PRO A 597 14.14 -19.98 -22.92
N CYS A 598 14.19 -21.04 -22.08
CA CYS A 598 14.20 -20.91 -20.62
C CYS A 598 15.43 -20.13 -20.13
N PHE A 599 16.63 -20.48 -20.60
CA PHE A 599 17.88 -19.86 -20.12
C PHE A 599 18.10 -18.43 -20.66
N THR A 600 17.35 -18.03 -21.68
CA THR A 600 17.44 -16.68 -22.28
C THR A 600 16.36 -15.71 -21.76
N GLY A 601 15.35 -16.20 -21.03
CA GLY A 601 14.17 -15.42 -20.62
C GLY A 601 13.24 -15.10 -21.80
N ARG A 602 13.16 -15.98 -22.82
CA ARG A 602 12.40 -15.77 -24.07
C ARG A 602 11.37 -16.87 -24.36
N HIS A 603 10.94 -17.58 -23.32
CA HIS A 603 10.02 -18.72 -23.41
C HIS A 603 8.54 -18.34 -23.56
N GLY A 604 8.12 -17.18 -23.02
CA GLY A 604 6.73 -16.73 -23.12
C GLY A 604 5.73 -17.64 -22.38
N CYS A 605 6.18 -18.22 -21.26
CA CYS A 605 5.27 -18.83 -20.27
C CYS A 605 4.54 -17.73 -19.48
N ASP A 606 3.53 -18.10 -18.70
CA ASP A 606 2.89 -17.18 -17.75
C ASP A 606 3.90 -16.64 -16.71
N VAL A 607 3.64 -15.48 -16.12
CA VAL A 607 4.48 -14.93 -15.03
C VAL A 607 4.47 -15.82 -13.78
N ASN A 608 3.41 -16.60 -13.60
CA ASN A 608 3.25 -17.61 -12.54
C ASN A 608 3.55 -19.03 -13.04
N ALA A 609 4.29 -19.18 -14.15
CA ALA A 609 4.68 -20.48 -14.71
C ALA A 609 6.20 -20.61 -14.88
N MET A 610 6.73 -21.73 -14.41
CA MET A 610 8.12 -22.13 -14.57
C MET A 610 8.38 -22.71 -15.97
N CYS A 611 9.52 -22.34 -16.54
CA CYS A 611 10.02 -22.91 -17.79
C CYS A 611 10.94 -24.10 -17.50
N ARG A 612 10.53 -25.32 -17.85
CA ARG A 612 11.39 -26.51 -17.80
C ARG A 612 12.14 -26.66 -19.13
N PRO A 613 13.48 -26.62 -19.14
CA PRO A 613 14.27 -26.81 -20.35
C PRO A 613 14.28 -28.29 -20.76
N GLY A 614 13.94 -28.57 -22.02
CA GLY A 614 14.20 -29.84 -22.69
C GLY A 614 15.38 -29.74 -23.67
N ASP A 615 15.55 -30.76 -24.51
CA ASP A 615 16.67 -30.84 -25.44
C ASP A 615 16.66 -29.68 -26.48
N GLY A 616 17.81 -28.99 -26.59
CA GLY A 616 18.02 -27.92 -27.56
C GLY A 616 17.11 -26.71 -27.36
N LEU A 617 16.12 -26.54 -28.25
CA LEU A 617 15.13 -25.46 -28.22
C LEU A 617 13.83 -25.87 -27.51
N HIS A 618 13.64 -27.14 -27.17
CA HIS A 618 12.39 -27.62 -26.58
C HIS A 618 12.25 -27.15 -25.13
N PHE A 619 11.05 -26.74 -24.73
CA PHE A 619 10.73 -26.39 -23.34
C PHE A 619 9.26 -26.66 -23.06
N THR A 620 8.94 -26.92 -21.80
CA THR A 620 7.56 -26.98 -21.30
C THR A 620 7.36 -25.86 -20.28
N CYS A 621 6.14 -25.31 -20.24
CA CYS A 621 5.72 -24.40 -19.19
C CYS A 621 4.89 -25.20 -18.18
N GLU A 622 5.22 -25.10 -16.90
CA GLU A 622 4.50 -25.74 -15.79
C GLU A 622 4.04 -24.63 -14.83
N CYS A 623 2.79 -24.63 -14.37
CA CYS A 623 2.37 -23.63 -13.39
C CYS A 623 3.17 -23.80 -12.09
N ALA A 624 3.53 -22.68 -11.45
CA ALA A 624 4.21 -22.67 -10.16
C ALA A 624 3.32 -23.27 -9.07
N ALA A 625 3.92 -23.71 -7.95
CA ALA A 625 3.15 -24.17 -6.79
C ALA A 625 2.15 -23.10 -6.33
N GLY A 626 0.93 -23.52 -5.97
CA GLY A 626 -0.21 -22.64 -5.70
C GLY A 626 -0.99 -22.20 -6.95
N PHE A 627 -0.55 -22.57 -8.17
CA PHE A 627 -1.28 -22.24 -9.41
C PHE A 627 -1.59 -23.50 -10.25
N THR A 628 -2.75 -23.50 -10.91
CA THR A 628 -3.14 -24.53 -11.89
C THR A 628 -3.40 -23.94 -13.27
N GLY A 629 -3.32 -24.76 -14.32
CA GLY A 629 -3.48 -24.31 -15.71
C GLY A 629 -2.60 -25.08 -16.70
N ASP A 630 -2.37 -24.49 -17.87
CA ASP A 630 -1.61 -25.08 -18.99
C ASP A 630 -0.15 -24.58 -19.09
N GLY A 631 0.33 -23.82 -18.08
CA GLY A 631 1.65 -23.19 -18.06
C GLY A 631 1.78 -21.91 -18.92
N ARG A 632 0.82 -21.61 -19.79
CA ARG A 632 0.73 -20.35 -20.53
C ARG A 632 -0.34 -19.42 -19.99
N TYR A 633 -1.29 -19.97 -19.25
CA TYR A 633 -2.30 -19.29 -18.49
C TYR A 633 -2.45 -20.02 -17.15
N CYS A 634 -1.87 -19.47 -16.09
CA CYS A 634 -1.91 -20.04 -14.75
C CYS A 634 -2.83 -19.20 -13.86
N HIS A 635 -3.78 -19.86 -13.22
CA HIS A 635 -4.72 -19.25 -12.29
C HIS A 635 -4.48 -19.77 -10.88
N ASP A 636 -4.84 -18.94 -9.91
CA ASP A 636 -4.67 -19.19 -8.49
C ASP A 636 -5.47 -20.42 -8.03
N THR A 637 -4.88 -21.21 -7.14
CA THR A 637 -5.52 -22.40 -6.55
C THR A 637 -5.99 -22.04 -5.16
N ASP A 638 -7.31 -22.03 -4.94
CA ASP A 638 -7.89 -21.68 -3.63
C ASP A 638 -7.76 -22.88 -2.67
N GLU A 639 -6.59 -23.04 -2.04
CA GLU A 639 -6.30 -24.22 -1.20
C GLU A 639 -7.17 -24.26 0.06
N CYS A 640 -7.64 -23.10 0.53
CA CYS A 640 -8.62 -23.02 1.62
C CYS A 640 -9.98 -23.62 1.22
N ARG A 641 -10.37 -23.48 -0.05
CA ARG A 641 -11.63 -24.04 -0.58
C ARG A 641 -11.50 -25.46 -1.08
N GLU A 642 -10.39 -25.84 -1.70
CA GLU A 642 -10.15 -27.20 -2.18
C GLU A 642 -9.78 -28.17 -1.05
N THR A 643 -9.05 -27.70 -0.04
CA THR A 643 -8.64 -28.48 1.13
C THR A 643 -9.03 -27.78 2.45
N PRO A 644 -10.27 -27.93 2.94
CA PRO A 644 -10.75 -27.27 4.17
C PRO A 644 -10.04 -27.64 5.48
N GLN A 645 -9.06 -28.56 5.42
CA GLN A 645 -8.26 -29.07 6.55
C GLN A 645 -6.77 -28.71 6.39
N VAL A 646 -6.41 -27.77 5.50
CA VAL A 646 -5.00 -27.46 5.19
C VAL A 646 -4.29 -26.71 6.32
N CYS A 647 -5.06 -25.92 7.08
CA CYS A 647 -4.68 -25.32 8.37
C CYS A 647 -5.06 -26.25 9.52
N GLY A 648 -4.30 -26.21 10.62
CA GLY A 648 -4.56 -27.04 11.79
C GLY A 648 -5.83 -26.64 12.55
N SER A 649 -6.25 -27.49 13.48
CA SER A 649 -7.38 -27.18 14.37
C SER A 649 -7.12 -25.91 15.17
N ASN A 650 -8.13 -25.03 15.24
CA ASN A 650 -8.08 -23.67 15.80
C ASN A 650 -7.27 -22.65 14.95
N ALA A 651 -7.06 -22.90 13.66
CA ALA A 651 -6.55 -21.91 12.70
C ALA A 651 -7.57 -21.60 11.59
N VAL A 652 -7.60 -20.34 11.15
CA VAL A 652 -8.42 -19.82 10.04
C VAL A 652 -7.56 -19.77 8.77
N CYS A 653 -8.12 -20.19 7.63
CA CYS A 653 -7.40 -20.21 6.34
C CYS A 653 -7.79 -19.00 5.49
N THR A 654 -6.80 -18.21 5.05
CA THR A 654 -6.98 -17.08 4.12
C THR A 654 -6.24 -17.34 2.81
N ASN A 655 -6.96 -17.36 1.68
CA ASN A 655 -6.36 -17.62 0.37
C ASN A 655 -5.65 -16.37 -0.18
N GLN A 656 -4.45 -16.53 -0.73
CA GLN A 656 -3.67 -15.48 -1.38
C GLN A 656 -3.15 -15.96 -2.75
N PRO A 657 -2.82 -15.07 -3.70
CA PRO A 657 -2.33 -15.48 -5.02
C PRO A 657 -1.03 -16.32 -4.96
N GLY A 658 -1.16 -17.62 -5.18
CA GLY A 658 -0.09 -18.63 -5.16
C GLY A 658 0.29 -19.15 -3.77
N SER A 659 -0.56 -18.98 -2.75
CA SER A 659 -0.41 -19.57 -1.42
C SER A 659 -1.61 -19.24 -0.53
N PHE A 660 -1.98 -20.12 0.38
CA PHE A 660 -2.78 -19.76 1.55
C PHE A 660 -1.90 -19.28 2.73
N HIS A 661 -2.50 -18.54 3.66
CA HIS A 661 -1.99 -18.30 5.00
C HIS A 661 -2.95 -18.91 6.03
N CYS A 662 -2.40 -19.35 7.17
CA CYS A 662 -3.16 -19.84 8.30
C CYS A 662 -2.94 -18.87 9.46
N GLU A 663 -4.01 -18.48 10.16
CA GLU A 663 -3.97 -17.58 11.30
C GLU A 663 -4.55 -18.30 12.53
N CYS A 664 -3.84 -18.27 13.66
CA CYS A 664 -4.37 -18.88 14.89
C CYS A 664 -5.55 -18.08 15.44
N ALA A 665 -6.61 -18.78 15.87
CA ALA A 665 -7.72 -18.16 16.57
C ALA A 665 -7.23 -17.47 17.86
N ALA A 666 -7.91 -16.39 18.24
CA ALA A 666 -7.52 -15.55 19.38
C ALA A 666 -7.32 -16.37 20.68
N GLY A 667 -6.21 -16.13 21.36
CA GLY A 667 -5.78 -16.87 22.55
C GLY A 667 -4.74 -17.96 22.27
N PHE A 668 -4.53 -18.35 21.01
CA PHE A 668 -3.55 -19.38 20.65
C PHE A 668 -2.41 -18.80 19.78
N LEU A 669 -1.19 -19.25 20.04
CA LEU A 669 0.05 -19.03 19.28
C LEU A 669 0.38 -20.28 18.46
N PHE A 670 1.16 -20.18 17.39
CA PHE A 670 1.59 -21.37 16.65
C PHE A 670 2.47 -22.30 17.50
N ALA A 671 2.13 -23.59 17.49
CA ALA A 671 3.01 -24.66 17.92
C ALA A 671 4.23 -24.75 16.98
N GLY A 672 5.27 -25.47 17.40
CA GLY A 672 6.51 -25.64 16.63
C GLY A 672 6.39 -26.36 15.27
N ASP A 673 5.16 -26.62 14.78
CA ASP A 673 4.86 -27.12 13.43
C ASP A 673 4.38 -26.02 12.46
N GLY A 674 4.13 -24.80 12.95
CA GLY A 674 3.67 -23.65 12.15
C GLY A 674 2.27 -23.80 11.53
N ARG A 675 1.45 -24.73 12.04
CA ARG A 675 0.07 -24.96 11.54
C ARG A 675 -0.96 -25.25 12.63
N THR A 676 -0.54 -25.74 13.79
CA THR A 676 -1.38 -26.03 14.96
C THR A 676 -1.19 -24.93 16.01
N CYS A 677 -2.17 -24.67 16.87
CA CYS A 677 -2.16 -23.52 17.80
C CYS A 677 -2.28 -23.90 19.31
N VAL A 678 -1.53 -23.23 20.21
CA VAL A 678 -1.27 -23.51 21.67
C VAL A 678 -1.01 -22.21 22.50
N GLU A 679 -1.01 -22.19 23.85
CA GLU A 679 -0.96 -20.95 24.71
C GLU A 679 0.43 -20.65 25.42
N GLU A 680 0.91 -19.37 25.59
CA GLU A 680 2.23 -19.03 26.28
C GLU A 680 2.51 -17.55 26.83
N ASN A 681 3.73 -17.17 27.36
CA ASN A 681 4.07 -15.88 28.11
C ASN A 681 5.59 -15.54 28.55
N ARG A 682 6.12 -14.25 28.58
CA ARG A 682 7.13 -13.59 29.56
C ARG A 682 7.98 -12.28 29.15
N PRO A 683 8.69 -11.51 30.07
CA PRO A 683 9.43 -10.20 29.80
C PRO A 683 10.91 -9.92 30.36
N VAL A 684 11.57 -8.76 30.03
CA VAL A 684 13.05 -8.42 30.23
C VAL A 684 13.36 -6.97 30.83
N ASP A 685 14.53 -6.28 30.60
CA ASP A 685 15.14 -5.09 31.31
C ASP A 685 16.14 -4.19 30.44
N HIS A 686 16.41 -2.89 30.76
CA HIS A 686 17.30 -1.96 29.97
C HIS A 686 18.25 -0.92 30.66
N CYS A 687 17.90 -0.18 31.74
CA CYS A 687 18.79 0.92 32.24
C CYS A 687 20.17 0.43 32.64
N HIS A 688 20.22 -0.75 33.25
CA HIS A 688 21.45 -1.40 33.71
C HIS A 688 22.42 -1.73 32.56
N ARG A 689 21.90 -1.80 31.32
CA ARG A 689 22.63 -2.15 30.12
C ARG A 689 23.24 -0.95 29.41
N GLY A 690 23.00 0.27 29.89
CA GLY A 690 23.49 1.52 29.29
C GLY A 690 22.86 1.85 27.93
N SER A 691 21.80 1.15 27.52
CA SER A 691 21.11 1.37 26.24
C SER A 691 19.98 2.41 26.38
N HIS A 692 20.31 3.60 26.87
CA HIS A 692 19.36 4.68 27.12
C HIS A 692 19.89 6.05 26.65
N ASP A 693 18.97 6.99 26.45
CA ASP A 693 19.15 8.19 25.62
C ASP A 693 18.61 9.47 26.29
N CYS A 694 18.89 9.61 27.60
CA CYS A 694 18.62 10.82 28.37
C CYS A 694 19.67 11.92 28.11
N ASP A 695 19.37 13.17 28.47
CA ASP A 695 20.36 14.26 28.43
C ASP A 695 21.56 13.98 29.36
N ALA A 696 22.63 14.76 29.18
CA ALA A 696 23.84 14.71 29.99
C ALA A 696 23.50 14.71 31.50
N PRO A 697 24.22 13.92 32.33
CA PRO A 697 23.88 13.69 33.74
C PRO A 697 23.99 14.94 34.63
N GLU A 698 24.53 16.04 34.10
CA GLU A 698 24.54 17.37 34.74
C GLU A 698 23.22 18.15 34.55
N ARG A 699 22.32 17.66 33.68
CA ARG A 699 21.01 18.26 33.34
C ARG A 699 19.83 17.30 33.48
N ALA A 700 20.02 15.98 33.35
CA ALA A 700 18.95 14.97 33.48
C ALA A 700 19.35 13.62 34.12
N LEU A 701 18.35 12.78 34.47
CA LEU A 701 18.50 11.50 35.18
C LEU A 701 17.67 10.36 34.52
N CYS A 702 18.11 9.09 34.63
CA CYS A 702 17.49 7.88 34.03
C CYS A 702 16.99 6.88 35.09
N SER A 703 15.88 6.16 34.83
CA SER A 703 15.27 5.18 35.77
C SER A 703 14.52 4.01 35.08
N TYR A 704 14.64 2.79 35.62
CA TYR A 704 14.02 1.55 35.09
C TYR A 704 12.67 1.23 35.74
N THR A 705 11.72 0.69 34.97
CA THR A 705 10.31 0.55 35.40
C THR A 705 9.70 -0.85 35.25
N GLY A 706 10.45 -1.85 34.79
CA GLY A 706 9.95 -3.22 34.59
C GLY A 706 9.53 -3.49 33.14
N GLY A 707 9.34 -4.77 32.78
CA GLY A 707 8.79 -5.15 31.47
C GLY A 707 9.60 -4.66 30.26
N SER A 708 10.92 -4.49 30.42
CA SER A 708 11.84 -3.87 29.46
C SER A 708 11.72 -2.34 29.27
N SER A 709 11.15 -1.58 30.21
CA SER A 709 10.88 -0.13 30.06
C SER A 709 11.70 0.81 30.98
N TYR A 710 11.93 2.07 30.57
CA TYR A 710 12.67 3.10 31.33
C TYR A 710 12.31 4.57 30.98
N VAL A 711 12.69 5.54 31.82
CA VAL A 711 12.30 6.98 31.77
C VAL A 711 13.46 7.95 32.11
N CYS A 712 13.43 9.17 31.53
CA CYS A 712 14.40 10.28 31.72
C CYS A 712 13.74 11.57 32.32
N SER A 713 14.46 12.44 33.04
CA SER A 713 13.89 13.70 33.62
C SER A 713 14.89 14.86 33.87
N CYS A 714 14.49 16.13 33.64
CA CYS A 714 15.30 17.36 33.83
C CYS A 714 15.54 17.75 35.31
N LEU A 715 16.61 18.50 35.59
CA LEU A 715 16.93 19.05 36.91
C LEU A 715 16.32 20.46 37.18
N PRO A 716 16.08 20.83 38.47
CA PRO A 716 15.33 22.04 38.83
C PRO A 716 16.00 23.36 38.43
N GLY A 717 15.18 24.34 38.05
CA GLY A 717 15.62 25.63 37.50
C GLY A 717 15.64 25.65 35.97
N PHE A 718 15.52 24.48 35.34
CA PHE A 718 15.33 24.31 33.91
C PHE A 718 13.99 23.60 33.63
N VAL A 719 13.40 23.83 32.46
CA VAL A 719 12.06 23.37 32.07
C VAL A 719 12.12 22.70 30.69
N GLY A 720 11.84 21.40 30.64
CA GLY A 720 11.82 20.62 29.41
C GLY A 720 11.64 19.12 29.67
N ASP A 721 11.98 18.28 28.71
CA ASP A 721 11.49 16.89 28.59
C ASP A 721 12.40 15.80 29.20
N GLY A 722 13.46 16.19 29.91
CA GLY A 722 14.52 15.28 30.39
C GLY A 722 15.54 14.86 29.33
N ARG A 723 15.42 15.44 28.13
CA ARG A 723 16.36 15.33 27.01
C ARG A 723 16.87 16.72 26.56
N ASP A 724 16.18 17.84 26.90
CA ASP A 724 16.63 19.27 26.81
C ASP A 724 15.78 20.24 27.73
N CYS A 725 16.24 21.43 28.22
CA CYS A 725 15.56 22.24 29.34
C CYS A 725 15.79 23.85 29.47
N GLU A 726 14.77 24.77 29.76
CA GLU A 726 14.75 26.33 29.90
C GLU A 726 13.84 27.11 31.01
N GLU A 727 13.28 28.39 30.87
CA GLU A 727 12.77 29.40 31.95
C GLU A 727 11.43 30.31 31.77
N ARG A 728 11.02 31.32 32.66
CA ARG A 728 9.67 32.10 32.67
C ARG A 728 9.41 33.50 33.47
N GLU A 729 8.22 34.21 33.34
CA GLU A 729 7.75 35.56 33.96
C GLU A 729 6.30 35.70 34.70
N LYS A 730 5.72 36.93 35.04
CA LYS A 730 4.60 37.34 36.05
C LYS A 730 3.31 38.20 35.62
N THR A 731 2.28 38.48 36.51
CA THR A 731 0.83 38.88 36.19
C THR A 731 0.13 40.14 36.87
N GLN A 732 -1.25 40.22 37.00
CA GLN A 732 -2.08 41.42 37.39
C GLN A 732 -2.65 41.48 38.84
N CYS A 733 -3.35 40.46 39.38
CA CYS A 733 -3.83 40.54 40.78
C CYS A 733 -2.63 40.65 41.73
N GLU A 734 -1.52 39.99 41.39
CA GLU A 734 -0.21 40.17 42.02
C GLU A 734 0.18 41.65 42.15
N ARG A 735 0.02 42.45 41.07
CA ARG A 735 0.26 43.90 41.08
C ARG A 735 -0.76 44.66 41.93
N HIS A 736 -2.04 44.27 41.95
CA HIS A 736 -3.04 44.94 42.79
C HIS A 736 -2.80 44.65 44.29
N ARG A 737 -2.47 43.40 44.64
CA ARG A 737 -2.06 42.99 45.99
C ARG A 737 -0.80 43.72 46.45
N GLU A 738 0.22 43.84 45.59
CA GLU A 738 1.38 44.69 45.88
C GLU A 738 0.98 46.16 46.11
N SER A 739 0.08 46.72 45.29
CA SER A 739 -0.36 48.11 45.44
C SER A 739 -1.20 48.37 46.71
N ALA A 740 -2.05 47.42 47.11
CA ALA A 740 -2.84 47.48 48.34
C ALA A 740 -1.97 47.31 49.61
N GLN A 741 -0.84 46.63 49.48
CA GLN A 741 0.19 46.52 50.52
C GLN A 741 1.15 47.73 50.52
N ALA A 742 1.17 48.54 49.45
CA ALA A 742 2.05 49.69 49.25
C ALA A 742 1.47 51.04 49.73
N SER A 743 0.75 51.08 50.86
CA SER A 743 0.36 52.35 51.50
C SER A 743 1.50 52.95 52.36
N THR A 744 2.50 53.50 51.65
CA THR A 744 3.56 54.43 52.10
C THR A 744 4.67 53.94 53.05
N PRO A 745 5.92 54.45 52.88
CA PRO A 745 7.11 53.92 53.54
C PRO A 745 7.45 54.61 54.87
N PHE A 746 8.30 53.93 55.65
CA PHE A 746 8.89 54.32 56.94
C PHE A 746 7.97 54.23 58.18
N LEU A 747 8.37 53.32 59.08
CA LEU A 747 7.87 53.06 60.45
C LEU A 747 6.51 52.34 60.59
N ARG A 748 6.58 50.99 60.49
CA ARG A 748 5.62 49.99 61.00
C ARG A 748 4.14 50.23 60.66
N PRO A 749 3.66 49.76 59.48
CA PRO A 749 2.23 49.67 59.23
C PRO A 749 1.63 48.54 60.08
N ARG A 750 0.87 48.92 61.13
CA ARG A 750 -0.37 48.18 61.41
C ARG A 750 -1.31 48.48 60.23
N PRO A 751 -2.02 47.51 59.65
CA PRO A 751 -3.03 47.82 58.65
C PRO A 751 -4.05 48.81 59.24
N SER A 752 -4.38 49.83 58.46
CA SER A 752 -5.48 50.75 58.76
C SER A 752 -6.75 49.93 58.97
N VAL A 753 -7.32 50.01 60.18
CA VAL A 753 -8.41 49.14 60.62
C VAL A 753 -9.63 49.38 59.72
N GLY A 754 -9.91 48.42 58.83
CA GLY A 754 -11.05 48.48 57.90
C GLY A 754 -10.71 48.57 56.41
N HIS A 755 -9.45 48.46 55.99
CA HIS A 755 -9.11 48.30 54.57
C HIS A 755 -8.97 46.83 54.15
N TYR A 756 -9.63 46.51 53.04
CA TYR A 756 -9.61 45.21 52.37
C TYR A 756 -8.35 45.04 51.51
N VAL A 757 -7.72 43.87 51.59
CA VAL A 757 -6.58 43.45 50.74
C VAL A 757 -7.08 42.30 49.87
N PRO A 758 -6.91 42.36 48.53
CA PRO A 758 -7.40 41.33 47.63
C PRO A 758 -6.61 40.02 47.81
N GLN A 759 -7.34 38.92 47.86
CA GLN A 759 -6.78 37.57 47.78
C GLN A 759 -6.63 37.20 46.30
N CYS A 760 -5.44 36.70 45.95
CA CYS A 760 -5.11 36.32 44.57
C CYS A 760 -4.68 34.86 44.52
N ASP A 761 -5.12 34.16 43.48
CA ASP A 761 -4.83 32.75 43.26
C ASP A 761 -3.39 32.48 42.76
N GLN A 762 -3.09 31.21 42.50
CA GLN A 762 -1.80 30.72 42.00
C GLN A 762 -1.45 31.16 40.55
N HIS A 763 -2.43 31.67 39.80
CA HIS A 763 -2.27 32.21 38.44
C HIS A 763 -2.23 33.74 38.42
N GLY A 764 -2.47 34.38 39.58
CA GLY A 764 -2.47 35.83 39.75
C GLY A 764 -3.75 36.52 39.26
N ALA A 765 -4.89 35.84 39.32
CA ALA A 765 -6.24 36.43 39.26
C ALA A 765 -6.83 36.60 40.67
N TYR A 766 -8.02 37.22 40.79
CA TYR A 766 -8.71 37.42 42.08
C TYR A 766 -9.48 36.16 42.48
N GLU A 767 -9.39 35.75 43.76
CA GLU A 767 -10.22 34.65 44.27
C GLU A 767 -11.73 35.02 44.23
N PRO A 768 -12.64 34.12 43.81
CA PRO A 768 -14.08 34.46 43.64
C PRO A 768 -14.81 34.82 44.93
N THR A 769 -14.33 34.30 46.07
CA THR A 769 -14.79 34.69 47.41
C THR A 769 -13.74 35.57 48.05
N GLN A 770 -14.12 36.79 48.42
CA GLN A 770 -13.22 37.75 49.06
C GLN A 770 -13.66 38.01 50.49
N CYS A 771 -12.74 37.88 51.44
CA CYS A 771 -13.03 37.93 52.87
C CYS A 771 -12.30 39.09 53.56
N HIS A 772 -13.05 39.97 54.21
CA HIS A 772 -12.45 41.06 54.99
C HIS A 772 -12.11 40.60 56.41
N ALA A 773 -10.87 40.13 56.60
CA ALA A 773 -10.36 39.62 57.88
C ALA A 773 -10.67 40.50 59.11
N GLY A 774 -10.67 41.82 58.97
CA GLY A 774 -10.97 42.76 60.07
C GLY A 774 -12.44 42.87 60.52
N ILE A 775 -13.43 42.40 59.73
CA ILE A 775 -14.87 42.47 60.06
C ILE A 775 -15.58 41.10 59.95
N GLY A 776 -14.88 40.06 59.49
CA GLY A 776 -15.39 38.69 59.39
C GLY A 776 -16.46 38.46 58.32
N GLN A 777 -16.73 39.45 57.48
CA GLN A 777 -17.66 39.34 56.35
C GLN A 777 -16.92 38.86 55.10
N CYS A 778 -17.56 37.97 54.35
CA CYS A 778 -17.13 37.52 53.03
C CYS A 778 -18.22 37.81 52.01
N TRP A 779 -17.84 38.01 50.76
CA TRP A 779 -18.75 38.28 49.64
C TRP A 779 -18.15 37.73 48.34
N CYS A 780 -18.97 37.62 47.31
CA CYS A 780 -18.52 37.19 45.98
C CYS A 780 -18.05 38.38 45.16
N VAL A 781 -17.05 38.18 44.30
CA VAL A 781 -16.57 39.20 43.36
C VAL A 781 -16.58 38.75 41.90
N ASP A 782 -16.57 39.70 40.97
CA ASP A 782 -16.29 39.48 39.55
C ASP A 782 -14.76 39.45 39.25
N ALA A 783 -14.35 39.20 37.98
CA ALA A 783 -12.94 39.24 37.54
C ALA A 783 -12.17 40.50 37.96
N ASN A 784 -12.88 41.62 38.10
CA ASN A 784 -12.29 42.92 38.39
C ASN A 784 -12.17 43.16 39.90
N GLY A 785 -12.62 42.20 40.72
CA GLY A 785 -12.65 42.29 42.18
C GLY A 785 -13.83 43.09 42.74
N GLN A 786 -14.90 43.35 41.97
CA GLN A 786 -16.08 44.09 42.44
C GLN A 786 -17.13 43.17 43.06
N GLU A 787 -17.72 43.60 44.17
CA GLU A 787 -18.69 42.82 44.95
C GLU A 787 -20.03 42.59 44.21
N ILE A 788 -20.46 41.33 44.15
CA ILE A 788 -21.75 40.92 43.60
C ILE A 788 -22.85 41.21 44.64
N PRO A 789 -23.90 42.00 44.30
CA PRO A 789 -24.93 42.42 45.26
C PRO A 789 -25.64 41.26 45.98
N ASN A 790 -25.98 41.48 47.25
CA ASN A 790 -26.65 40.52 48.16
C ASN A 790 -25.89 39.21 48.45
N THR A 791 -24.61 39.08 48.05
CA THR A 791 -23.80 37.89 48.36
C THR A 791 -23.10 37.95 49.73
N ARG A 792 -23.08 39.13 50.37
CA ARG A 792 -22.35 39.36 51.62
C ARG A 792 -22.95 38.62 52.81
N THR A 793 -22.17 37.74 53.44
CA THR A 793 -22.59 36.93 54.58
C THR A 793 -22.20 37.55 55.93
N GLY A 794 -22.90 37.11 56.98
CA GLY A 794 -22.60 37.49 58.36
C GLY A 794 -21.32 36.83 58.90
N PRO A 795 -20.78 37.32 60.04
CA PRO A 795 -19.52 36.83 60.59
C PRO A 795 -19.48 35.30 60.76
N GLY A 796 -18.43 34.68 60.23
CA GLY A 796 -18.21 33.23 60.32
C GLY A 796 -19.00 32.36 59.33
N HIS A 797 -19.73 32.95 58.40
CA HIS A 797 -20.34 32.23 57.27
C HIS A 797 -19.68 32.69 55.96
N THR A 798 -19.35 31.77 55.06
CA THR A 798 -18.86 32.06 53.71
C THR A 798 -19.98 31.90 52.68
N PRO A 799 -20.10 32.80 51.67
CA PRO A 799 -21.02 32.60 50.57
C PRO A 799 -20.48 31.57 49.60
N LEU A 800 -21.38 30.82 48.94
CA LEU A 800 -21.03 29.95 47.82
C LEU A 800 -20.94 30.81 46.56
N CYS A 801 -19.74 31.34 46.31
CA CYS A 801 -19.45 32.14 45.13
C CYS A 801 -19.08 31.24 43.96
N ILE A 802 -19.90 31.26 42.91
CA ILE A 802 -19.54 30.67 41.61
C ILE A 802 -18.49 31.58 41.00
N ASP A 803 -17.39 31.01 40.51
CA ASP A 803 -16.44 31.77 39.71
C ASP A 803 -17.10 32.21 38.41
N GLN A 804 -17.34 33.50 38.25
CA GLN A 804 -18.07 34.04 37.10
C GLN A 804 -17.15 34.45 35.96
N THR A 805 -15.84 34.22 36.09
CA THR A 805 -14.85 34.62 35.09
C THR A 805 -13.77 33.56 35.01
N VAL A 806 -13.56 32.93 33.85
CA VAL A 806 -13.08 33.64 32.66
C VAL A 806 -13.58 32.99 31.37
N THR A 807 -14.41 33.71 30.60
CA THR A 807 -14.41 33.61 29.12
C THR A 807 -13.72 34.85 28.55
N PRO A 808 -12.48 34.75 28.04
CA PRO A 808 -11.94 35.73 27.11
C PRO A 808 -12.54 35.48 25.73
N ALA A 809 -12.64 36.52 24.89
CA ALA A 809 -13.08 36.34 23.52
C ALA A 809 -12.09 35.45 22.73
N PRO A 810 -12.56 34.60 21.80
CA PRO A 810 -11.67 33.86 20.92
C PRO A 810 -10.96 34.84 19.98
N VAL A 811 -9.70 35.15 20.27
CA VAL A 811 -8.75 35.70 19.29
C VAL A 811 -8.28 34.53 18.40
N GLY A 812 -9.22 33.98 17.64
CA GLY A 812 -8.90 33.12 16.51
C GLY A 812 -8.40 33.97 15.33
N PRO A 813 -7.40 33.51 14.55
CA PRO A 813 -6.97 34.23 13.36
C PRO A 813 -8.13 34.38 12.38
N THR A 814 -8.25 35.55 11.76
CA THR A 814 -9.31 35.85 10.78
C THR A 814 -9.29 34.84 9.62
N PRO A 815 -10.46 34.35 9.16
CA PRO A 815 -10.52 33.38 8.07
C PRO A 815 -9.93 33.95 6.77
N ARG A 816 -9.17 33.11 6.05
CA ARG A 816 -8.74 33.42 4.68
C ARG A 816 -9.92 33.30 3.70
N PRO A 817 -9.88 33.96 2.54
CA PRO A 817 -10.99 33.92 1.58
C PRO A 817 -11.17 32.51 1.01
N GLY A 818 -12.35 31.93 1.15
CA GLY A 818 -12.68 30.61 0.56
C GLY A 818 -13.81 29.84 1.26
N VAL A 819 -14.07 30.08 2.54
CA VAL A 819 -15.17 29.45 3.29
C VAL A 819 -16.34 30.41 3.40
N HIS A 820 -17.51 30.03 2.90
CA HIS A 820 -18.74 30.80 3.07
C HIS A 820 -19.43 30.44 4.40
N PRO A 821 -19.89 31.42 5.20
CA PRO A 821 -20.68 31.12 6.39
C PRO A 821 -22.01 30.47 5.98
N ILE A 822 -22.35 29.36 6.64
CA ILE A 822 -23.60 28.62 6.41
C ILE A 822 -24.80 29.52 6.68
N ALA A 823 -25.78 29.53 5.77
CA ALA A 823 -27.00 30.32 5.92
C ALA A 823 -27.81 29.87 7.16
N PRO A 824 -28.52 30.77 7.88
CA PRO A 824 -29.30 30.40 9.05
C PRO A 824 -30.43 29.43 8.68
N GLY A 825 -30.41 28.25 9.29
CA GLY A 825 -31.34 27.13 9.05
C GLY A 825 -30.71 25.80 9.46
N THR A 826 -31.48 24.71 9.38
CA THR A 826 -30.93 23.35 9.52
C THR A 826 -30.53 22.82 8.16
N HIS A 827 -29.34 22.22 8.06
CA HIS A 827 -28.82 21.62 6.84
C HIS A 827 -28.35 20.19 7.10
N LEU A 828 -28.38 19.36 6.06
CA LEU A 828 -27.56 18.15 5.99
C LEU A 828 -26.17 18.54 5.47
N LEU A 829 -25.12 18.03 6.11
CA LEU A 829 -23.75 18.06 5.63
C LEU A 829 -23.32 16.65 5.28
N PHE A 830 -22.71 16.44 4.13
CA PHE A 830 -22.09 15.16 3.78
C PHE A 830 -20.80 15.33 3.01
N ALA A 831 -19.91 14.35 3.17
CA ALA A 831 -18.62 14.28 2.50
C ALA A 831 -18.71 13.57 1.14
N GLN A 832 -17.94 14.07 0.18
CA GLN A 832 -17.67 13.46 -1.12
C GLN A 832 -16.16 13.51 -1.38
N SER A 833 -15.70 12.74 -2.37
CA SER A 833 -14.33 12.92 -2.88
C SER A 833 -14.11 14.36 -3.33
N GLY A 834 -13.09 15.02 -2.77
CA GLY A 834 -12.71 16.39 -3.10
C GLY A 834 -13.57 17.53 -2.51
N LYS A 835 -14.63 17.29 -1.73
CA LYS A 835 -15.47 18.37 -1.16
C LYS A 835 -16.43 17.92 -0.04
N ILE A 836 -16.90 18.88 0.75
CA ILE A 836 -18.05 18.75 1.66
C ILE A 836 -19.19 19.60 1.09
N GLU A 837 -20.38 19.04 0.95
CA GLU A 837 -21.59 19.76 0.50
C GLU A 837 -22.57 19.97 1.65
N HIS A 838 -23.40 21.01 1.52
CA HIS A 838 -24.52 21.29 2.41
C HIS A 838 -25.83 21.39 1.62
N VAL A 839 -26.92 20.89 2.22
CA VAL A 839 -28.27 20.93 1.64
C VAL A 839 -29.28 21.36 2.71
N PRO A 840 -30.05 22.44 2.51
CA PRO A 840 -31.05 22.88 3.48
C PRO A 840 -32.17 21.86 3.69
N LEU A 841 -32.67 21.79 4.93
CA LEU A 841 -33.88 21.05 5.30
C LEU A 841 -35.04 22.02 5.55
N ASP A 842 -36.22 21.65 5.05
CA ASP A 842 -37.50 22.34 5.33
C ASP A 842 -38.40 21.38 6.09
N GLY A 843 -38.43 21.54 7.42
CA GLY A 843 -38.94 20.52 8.33
C GLY A 843 -38.12 19.23 8.24
N PHE A 844 -38.60 18.29 7.42
CA PHE A 844 -37.99 16.98 7.20
C PHE A 844 -37.79 16.61 5.72
N SER A 845 -37.95 17.58 4.81
CA SER A 845 -37.79 17.39 3.37
C SER A 845 -36.51 18.06 2.87
N ILE A 846 -35.84 17.43 1.91
CA ILE A 846 -34.53 17.86 1.40
C ILE A 846 -34.74 18.92 0.30
N LYS A 847 -34.19 20.13 0.45
CA LYS A 847 -34.21 21.18 -0.60
C LYS A 847 -33.15 20.91 -1.66
N LYS A 848 -33.42 19.92 -2.52
CA LYS A 848 -32.52 19.39 -3.56
C LYS A 848 -31.90 20.48 -4.44
N GLU A 849 -32.70 21.48 -4.84
CA GLU A 849 -32.29 22.58 -5.71
C GLU A 849 -31.38 23.63 -5.02
N GLU A 850 -31.28 23.60 -3.69
CA GLU A 850 -30.49 24.56 -2.90
C GLU A 850 -29.14 23.98 -2.42
N ALA A 851 -28.82 22.75 -2.83
CA ALA A 851 -27.57 22.06 -2.53
C ALA A 851 -26.33 22.83 -3.03
N LYS A 852 -25.34 23.04 -2.16
CA LYS A 852 -24.13 23.82 -2.46
C LYS A 852 -22.87 23.23 -1.82
N PRO A 853 -21.69 23.32 -2.45
CA PRO A 853 -20.42 23.01 -1.79
C PRO A 853 -20.20 23.99 -0.63
N LEU A 854 -19.88 23.45 0.55
CA LEU A 854 -19.44 24.23 1.72
C LEU A 854 -17.92 24.45 1.70
N LEU A 855 -17.18 23.39 1.36
CA LEU A 855 -15.72 23.39 1.32
C LEU A 855 -15.26 22.50 0.16
N HIS A 856 -14.32 22.99 -0.65
CA HIS A 856 -13.69 22.23 -1.73
C HIS A 856 -12.23 21.95 -1.37
N ILE A 857 -11.83 20.69 -1.40
CA ILE A 857 -10.49 20.21 -1.03
C ILE A 857 -10.01 19.27 -2.15
N PRO A 858 -9.52 19.78 -3.28
CA PRO A 858 -9.06 18.94 -4.38
C PRO A 858 -7.99 17.95 -3.92
N ASP A 859 -7.93 16.80 -4.59
CA ASP A 859 -6.97 15.71 -4.37
C ASP A 859 -7.00 15.06 -2.97
N ARG A 860 -8.01 15.38 -2.15
CA ARG A 860 -8.24 14.80 -0.82
C ARG A 860 -9.54 13.98 -0.76
N VAL A 861 -9.53 12.89 0.02
CA VAL A 861 -10.71 12.06 0.24
C VAL A 861 -11.20 12.27 1.67
N VAL A 862 -12.25 13.09 1.80
CA VAL A 862 -12.92 13.32 3.07
C VAL A 862 -13.85 12.14 3.37
N ILE A 863 -13.68 11.51 4.54
CA ILE A 863 -14.47 10.34 4.94
C ILE A 863 -15.51 10.72 5.99
N ALA A 864 -15.10 11.05 7.22
CA ALA A 864 -16.02 11.37 8.30
C ALA A 864 -16.23 12.88 8.43
N VAL A 865 -17.43 13.29 8.87
CA VAL A 865 -17.78 14.70 9.14
C VAL A 865 -18.60 14.82 10.42
N ALA A 866 -18.25 15.79 11.27
CA ALA A 866 -19.02 16.17 12.44
C ALA A 866 -19.17 17.69 12.53
N TYR A 867 -20.22 18.15 13.21
CA TYR A 867 -20.54 19.56 13.37
C TYR A 867 -20.67 19.92 14.84
N ASP A 868 -19.90 20.92 15.28
CA ASP A 868 -20.08 21.55 16.58
C ASP A 868 -21.11 22.68 16.48
N CYS A 869 -22.27 22.48 17.12
CA CYS A 869 -23.35 23.46 17.15
C CYS A 869 -23.03 24.70 18.00
N VAL A 870 -22.02 24.65 18.89
CA VAL A 870 -21.64 25.77 19.77
C VAL A 870 -20.78 26.79 19.01
N GLU A 871 -19.63 26.37 18.47
CA GLU A 871 -18.76 27.24 17.65
C GLU A 871 -19.17 27.30 16.17
N LYS A 872 -20.24 26.59 15.77
CA LYS A 872 -20.73 26.46 14.39
C LYS A 872 -19.64 26.00 13.42
N THR A 873 -18.86 25.02 13.87
CA THR A 873 -17.63 24.55 13.21
C THR A 873 -17.85 23.16 12.62
N VAL A 874 -17.34 22.93 11.41
CA VAL A 874 -17.24 21.59 10.81
C VAL A 874 -15.85 21.00 11.07
N TYR A 875 -15.83 19.75 11.51
CA TYR A 875 -14.67 18.88 11.66
C TYR A 875 -14.79 17.74 10.65
N TRP A 876 -13.68 17.30 10.07
CA TRP A 876 -13.67 16.19 9.12
C TRP A 876 -12.37 15.37 9.17
N THR A 877 -12.41 14.16 8.62
CA THR A 877 -11.24 13.29 8.49
C THR A 877 -10.82 13.16 7.02
N ASP A 878 -9.50 13.20 6.77
CA ASP A 878 -8.89 12.95 5.46
C ASP A 878 -7.97 11.74 5.56
N ILE A 879 -8.18 10.75 4.69
CA ILE A 879 -7.38 9.51 4.64
C ILE A 879 -6.18 9.60 3.67
N THR A 880 -6.13 10.59 2.79
CA THR A 880 -5.02 10.75 1.82
C THR A 880 -3.79 11.42 2.41
N GLY A 881 -3.99 12.28 3.42
CA GLY A 881 -2.97 12.66 4.38
C GLY A 881 -3.55 12.54 5.77
N PRO A 882 -3.42 11.37 6.44
CA PRO A 882 -4.12 11.00 7.67
C PRO A 882 -4.16 12.10 8.73
N ALA A 883 -5.27 12.83 8.76
CA ALA A 883 -5.46 14.00 9.59
C ALA A 883 -6.94 14.21 9.95
N ILE A 884 -7.22 14.51 11.22
CA ILE A 884 -8.46 15.17 11.63
C ILE A 884 -8.26 16.66 11.42
N SER A 885 -9.09 17.27 10.59
CA SER A 885 -9.01 18.68 10.21
C SER A 885 -10.24 19.45 10.70
N LYS A 886 -9.99 20.64 11.26
CA LYS A 886 -10.99 21.67 11.53
C LYS A 886 -10.89 22.74 10.45
N ALA A 887 -11.94 23.54 10.25
CA ALA A 887 -11.93 24.66 9.30
C ALA A 887 -10.86 25.76 9.56
N ILE A 888 -10.07 25.65 10.65
CA ILE A 888 -8.79 26.33 10.92
C ILE A 888 -7.96 25.42 11.86
N ILE A 889 -6.63 25.35 11.62
CA ILE A 889 -5.56 24.53 12.30
C ILE A 889 -5.31 23.13 11.69
N GLN A 890 -4.02 22.81 11.48
CA GLN A 890 -3.49 21.57 10.89
C GLN A 890 -3.18 20.52 11.98
N GLY A 891 -3.54 19.25 11.73
CA GLY A 891 -3.40 18.13 12.67
C GLY A 891 -2.17 17.24 12.48
N GLN A 892 -1.82 16.49 13.53
CA GLN A 892 -0.70 15.55 13.61
C GLN A 892 -1.01 14.16 13.00
N LYS A 893 -0.01 13.26 13.00
CA LYS A 893 -0.06 11.87 12.50
C LYS A 893 -1.25 11.06 13.04
N LEU A 894 -2.09 10.57 12.13
CA LEU A 894 -3.01 9.44 12.29
C LEU A 894 -2.66 8.33 11.28
N GLN A 895 -3.43 7.23 11.21
CA GLN A 895 -3.32 6.24 10.13
C GLN A 895 -4.58 6.16 9.27
N SER A 896 -5.74 5.79 9.84
CA SER A 896 -7.03 5.78 9.13
C SER A 896 -8.20 6.18 10.04
N PRO A 897 -8.41 7.48 10.30
CA PRO A 897 -9.51 7.96 11.12
C PRO A 897 -10.86 7.89 10.37
N GLU A 898 -11.61 6.80 10.57
CA GLU A 898 -12.85 6.50 9.83
C GLU A 898 -14.14 7.01 10.49
N GLY A 899 -14.14 7.20 11.82
CA GLY A 899 -15.27 7.73 12.58
C GLY A 899 -14.89 8.99 13.37
N ILE A 900 -15.84 9.91 13.55
CA ILE A 900 -15.63 11.14 14.34
C ILE A 900 -16.94 11.56 15.04
N ALA A 901 -16.85 11.84 16.35
CA ALA A 901 -17.97 12.30 17.17
C ALA A 901 -17.54 13.48 18.07
N ILE A 902 -18.48 14.39 18.33
CA ILE A 902 -18.26 15.58 19.14
C ILE A 902 -19.17 15.50 20.37
N ASP A 903 -18.63 15.79 21.55
CA ASP A 903 -19.45 16.19 22.70
C ASP A 903 -19.48 17.73 22.75
N HIS A 904 -20.61 18.31 22.35
CA HIS A 904 -20.80 19.76 22.37
C HIS A 904 -20.91 20.34 23.78
N VAL A 905 -21.19 19.50 24.79
CA VAL A 905 -21.39 19.86 26.20
C VAL A 905 -20.06 19.88 26.94
N ALA A 906 -19.33 18.76 26.97
CA ALA A 906 -18.02 18.67 27.63
C ALA A 906 -16.85 19.20 26.79
N ARG A 907 -17.11 19.59 25.52
CA ARG A 907 -16.10 20.12 24.56
C ARG A 907 -15.01 19.10 24.19
N LEU A 908 -15.42 17.86 23.98
CA LEU A 908 -14.55 16.72 23.66
C LEU A 908 -14.72 16.27 22.20
N LEU A 909 -13.65 15.69 21.66
CA LEU A 909 -13.59 15.06 20.35
C LEU A 909 -13.27 13.58 20.53
N PHE A 910 -14.05 12.70 19.90
CA PHE A 910 -13.82 11.26 19.87
C PHE A 910 -13.66 10.79 18.43
N TRP A 911 -12.79 9.80 18.19
CA TRP A 911 -12.64 9.17 16.88
C TRP A 911 -12.27 7.69 17.01
N THR A 912 -12.37 6.98 15.89
CA THR A 912 -11.84 5.61 15.73
C THR A 912 -10.75 5.63 14.67
N ASP A 913 -9.69 4.84 14.84
CA ASP A 913 -8.66 4.61 13.81
C ASP A 913 -8.58 3.11 13.50
N SER A 914 -8.98 2.74 12.27
CA SER A 914 -9.13 1.34 11.82
C SER A 914 -7.83 0.65 11.41
N MET A 915 -6.70 1.37 11.44
CA MET A 915 -5.36 0.78 11.22
C MET A 915 -4.56 0.66 12.52
N ARG A 916 -5.07 1.26 13.61
CA ARG A 916 -4.50 1.23 14.96
C ARG A 916 -5.34 0.41 15.93
N ASP A 917 -6.55 0.03 15.53
CA ASP A 917 -7.60 -0.58 16.34
C ASP A 917 -7.89 0.19 17.64
N THR A 918 -7.89 1.52 17.54
CA THR A 918 -8.11 2.42 18.67
C THR A 918 -9.42 3.18 18.62
N VAL A 919 -10.02 3.38 19.80
CA VAL A 919 -11.01 4.44 20.08
C VAL A 919 -10.33 5.45 20.99
N GLU A 920 -10.36 6.72 20.61
CA GLU A 920 -9.56 7.76 21.25
C GLU A 920 -10.37 9.02 21.54
N VAL A 921 -9.88 9.83 22.50
CA VAL A 921 -10.48 11.11 22.91
C VAL A 921 -9.42 12.21 22.99
N SER A 922 -9.82 13.44 22.68
CA SER A 922 -9.04 14.66 22.96
C SER A 922 -9.97 15.83 23.32
N LYS A 923 -9.40 16.97 23.71
CA LYS A 923 -10.11 18.25 23.63
C LYS A 923 -10.34 18.65 22.18
N LEU A 924 -11.32 19.53 21.94
CA LEU A 924 -11.70 20.00 20.59
C LEU A 924 -10.65 20.87 19.86
N ASP A 925 -9.54 21.19 20.53
CA ASP A 925 -8.34 21.82 19.97
C ASP A 925 -7.24 20.79 19.58
N GLY A 926 -7.48 19.49 19.82
CA GLY A 926 -6.53 18.40 19.61
C GLY A 926 -5.55 18.17 20.76
N SER A 927 -5.63 18.96 21.84
CA SER A 927 -4.79 18.78 23.04
C SER A 927 -5.28 17.65 23.94
N GLN A 928 -4.38 17.17 24.81
CA GLN A 928 -4.70 16.20 25.87
C GLN A 928 -5.36 14.92 25.33
N ARG A 929 -4.71 14.29 24.35
CA ARG A 929 -5.12 13.03 23.73
C ARG A 929 -4.98 11.84 24.68
N ARG A 930 -5.99 10.98 24.72
CA ARG A 930 -5.97 9.68 25.42
C ARG A 930 -6.58 8.58 24.54
N VAL A 931 -5.96 7.41 24.50
CA VAL A 931 -6.59 6.18 24.00
C VAL A 931 -7.55 5.63 25.06
N LEU A 932 -8.81 5.42 24.68
CA LEU A 932 -9.82 4.83 25.57
C LEU A 932 -9.84 3.31 25.45
N PHE A 933 -9.72 2.80 24.22
CA PHE A 933 -9.72 1.37 23.89
C PHE A 933 -8.69 1.11 22.79
N ASP A 934 -7.92 0.04 22.95
CA ASP A 934 -6.80 -0.42 22.10
C ASP A 934 -6.78 -1.96 21.94
N SER A 935 -7.87 -2.61 22.34
CA SER A 935 -7.96 -4.05 22.57
C SER A 935 -9.40 -4.52 22.36
N ASP A 936 -9.58 -5.76 21.89
CA ASP A 936 -10.87 -6.29 21.43
C ASP A 936 -11.55 -5.35 20.40
N LEU A 937 -10.76 -4.84 19.46
CA LEU A 937 -11.18 -4.03 18.31
C LEU A 937 -10.41 -4.54 17.08
N VAL A 938 -11.03 -4.52 15.91
CA VAL A 938 -10.42 -4.99 14.64
C VAL A 938 -10.76 -4.09 13.46
N ASN A 939 -11.97 -3.50 13.44
CA ASN A 939 -12.40 -2.56 12.41
C ASN A 939 -13.41 -1.53 12.97
N PRO A 940 -13.05 -0.72 13.99
CA PRO A 940 -13.95 0.28 14.57
C PRO A 940 -14.24 1.42 13.59
N ARG A 941 -15.49 1.58 13.14
CA ARG A 941 -15.89 2.60 12.14
C ARG A 941 -16.82 3.69 12.70
N PRO A 942 -18.15 3.55 12.77
CA PRO A 942 -18.98 4.68 13.18
C PRO A 942 -18.97 4.81 14.72
N ILE A 943 -18.87 6.05 15.20
CA ILE A 943 -18.84 6.40 16.62
C ILE A 943 -19.79 7.58 16.88
N VAL A 944 -20.55 7.53 17.98
CA VAL A 944 -21.49 8.58 18.38
C VAL A 944 -21.57 8.75 19.90
N THR A 945 -21.86 9.97 20.33
CA THR A 945 -21.92 10.41 21.72
C THR A 945 -23.37 10.61 22.17
N ASN A 946 -23.66 10.35 23.44
CA ASN A 946 -24.86 10.82 24.14
C ASN A 946 -24.46 11.66 25.36
N PRO A 947 -24.20 12.97 25.18
CA PRO A 947 -23.72 13.85 26.25
C PRO A 947 -24.62 13.91 27.47
N ALA A 948 -25.94 13.78 27.29
CA ALA A 948 -26.91 13.85 28.39
C ALA A 948 -26.76 12.73 29.44
N TYR A 949 -26.15 11.61 29.05
CA TYR A 949 -25.92 10.44 29.92
C TYR A 949 -24.43 10.08 30.05
N GLY A 950 -23.52 10.86 29.46
CA GLY A 950 -22.08 10.56 29.44
C GLY A 950 -21.75 9.21 28.79
N ARG A 951 -22.50 8.82 27.74
CA ARG A 951 -22.34 7.53 27.04
C ARG A 951 -21.69 7.69 25.67
N LEU A 952 -20.89 6.70 25.30
CA LEU A 952 -20.26 6.52 23.99
C LEU A 952 -20.83 5.24 23.35
N TYR A 953 -21.01 5.26 22.04
CA TYR A 953 -21.43 4.10 21.25
C TYR A 953 -20.60 4.03 19.97
N TRP A 954 -20.16 2.83 19.58
CA TRP A 954 -19.49 2.60 18.31
C TRP A 954 -19.89 1.25 17.73
N ALA A 955 -19.61 1.06 16.44
CA ALA A 955 -19.68 -0.25 15.81
C ALA A 955 -18.30 -0.68 15.29
N ASP A 956 -18.01 -1.96 15.49
CA ASP A 956 -16.89 -2.66 14.89
C ASP A 956 -17.47 -3.62 13.83
N TRP A 957 -16.94 -3.53 12.60
CA TRP A 957 -17.37 -4.38 11.48
C TRP A 957 -16.39 -5.53 11.20
N ASP A 958 -15.65 -5.97 12.22
CA ASP A 958 -15.01 -7.29 12.24
C ASP A 958 -15.89 -8.35 11.55
N ARG A 959 -15.30 -9.12 10.63
CA ARG A 959 -16.02 -10.10 9.82
C ARG A 959 -16.40 -11.34 10.62
N ASP A 960 -15.61 -11.66 11.64
CA ASP A 960 -15.77 -12.88 12.43
C ASP A 960 -16.65 -12.64 13.68
N GLY A 961 -16.77 -11.39 14.13
CA GLY A 961 -17.65 -11.00 15.25
C GLY A 961 -18.15 -9.55 15.20
N PRO A 962 -18.95 -9.14 14.19
CA PRO A 962 -19.42 -7.76 14.05
C PRO A 962 -20.29 -7.37 15.25
N LYS A 963 -19.96 -6.22 15.88
CA LYS A 963 -20.53 -5.83 17.17
C LYS A 963 -20.81 -4.32 17.25
N ILE A 964 -21.86 -3.99 17.99
CA ILE A 964 -22.16 -2.62 18.43
C ILE A 964 -21.97 -2.58 19.94
N GLU A 965 -21.14 -1.65 20.39
CA GLU A 965 -20.70 -1.54 21.78
C GLU A 965 -21.12 -0.21 22.41
N THR A 966 -21.03 -0.15 23.74
CA THR A 966 -21.18 1.08 24.50
C THR A 966 -20.21 1.13 25.67
N SER A 967 -19.84 2.33 26.07
CA SER A 967 -19.17 2.63 27.33
C SER A 967 -19.68 3.95 27.92
N ASN A 968 -19.22 4.30 29.11
CA ASN A 968 -19.16 5.69 29.51
C ASN A 968 -18.08 6.42 28.70
N MET A 969 -18.16 7.75 28.58
CA MET A 969 -17.16 8.55 27.84
C MET A 969 -15.76 8.55 28.48
N ASP A 970 -15.63 8.06 29.72
CA ASP A 970 -14.34 7.88 30.41
C ASP A 970 -13.66 6.52 30.16
N GLY A 971 -14.22 5.71 29.26
CA GLY A 971 -13.76 4.34 28.98
C GLY A 971 -14.31 3.27 29.92
N THR A 972 -14.99 3.63 31.01
CA THR A 972 -15.54 2.64 31.95
C THR A 972 -16.87 2.03 31.47
N ASP A 973 -17.26 0.89 32.03
CA ASP A 973 -18.54 0.21 31.71
C ASP A 973 -18.68 -0.16 30.21
N ARG A 974 -17.56 -0.51 29.56
CA ARG A 974 -17.54 -1.06 28.20
C ARG A 974 -18.31 -2.38 28.16
N SER A 975 -19.28 -2.48 27.25
CA SER A 975 -20.07 -3.70 27.04
C SER A 975 -20.65 -3.78 25.63
N VAL A 976 -20.83 -5.02 25.15
CA VAL A 976 -21.50 -5.29 23.88
C VAL A 976 -23.02 -5.11 24.01
N LEU A 977 -23.60 -4.29 23.15
CA LEU A 977 -25.05 -4.07 23.03
C LEU A 977 -25.69 -5.04 22.04
N VAL A 978 -25.07 -5.22 20.86
CA VAL A 978 -25.57 -6.06 19.77
C VAL A 978 -24.41 -6.83 19.16
N LYS A 979 -24.62 -8.12 18.89
CA LYS A 979 -23.68 -9.04 18.23
C LYS A 979 -24.35 -10.07 17.30
N ASP A 980 -25.67 -10.08 17.28
CA ASP A 980 -26.49 -11.05 16.56
C ASP A 980 -27.21 -10.33 15.41
N ASP A 981 -27.39 -10.97 14.25
CA ASP A 981 -28.00 -10.35 13.05
C ASP A 981 -27.33 -9.00 12.69
N LEU A 982 -25.99 -9.00 12.70
CA LEU A 982 -25.12 -7.94 12.18
C LEU A 982 -24.22 -8.53 11.09
N GLY A 983 -23.78 -7.70 10.15
CA GLY A 983 -22.85 -8.10 9.09
C GLY A 983 -21.83 -7.01 8.76
N LEU A 984 -22.28 -5.81 8.41
CA LEU A 984 -21.42 -4.65 8.17
C LEU A 984 -22.11 -3.38 8.71
N PRO A 985 -22.09 -3.13 10.03
CA PRO A 985 -22.72 -1.97 10.67
C PRO A 985 -21.93 -0.66 10.38
N ASN A 986 -21.95 -0.21 9.13
CA ASN A 986 -21.16 0.93 8.65
C ASN A 986 -21.60 2.27 9.25
N GLY A 987 -22.90 2.48 9.46
CA GLY A 987 -23.46 3.75 9.94
C GLY A 987 -24.14 3.60 11.31
N LEU A 988 -23.87 4.53 12.23
CA LEU A 988 -24.47 4.60 13.56
C LEU A 988 -24.93 6.04 13.87
N THR A 989 -26.08 6.21 14.51
CA THR A 989 -26.60 7.50 14.97
C THR A 989 -27.40 7.36 16.27
N PHE A 990 -27.46 8.42 17.07
CA PHE A 990 -28.26 8.45 18.30
C PHE A 990 -29.37 9.51 18.20
N ASP A 991 -30.61 9.09 18.41
CA ASP A 991 -31.79 9.94 18.43
C ASP A 991 -32.03 10.43 19.87
N HIS A 992 -31.64 11.68 20.15
CA HIS A 992 -31.77 12.25 21.49
C HIS A 992 -33.22 12.55 21.92
N GLU A 993 -34.17 12.69 20.97
CA GLU A 993 -35.58 12.92 21.31
C GLU A 993 -36.25 11.61 21.77
N LYS A 994 -35.92 10.51 21.10
CA LYS A 994 -36.48 9.17 21.37
C LYS A 994 -35.62 8.33 22.32
N GLN A 995 -34.38 8.75 22.59
CA GLN A 995 -33.35 7.99 23.32
C GLN A 995 -33.07 6.62 22.68
N GLN A 996 -32.94 6.59 21.36
CA GLN A 996 -32.71 5.37 20.57
C GLN A 996 -31.39 5.43 19.80
N LEU A 997 -30.64 4.33 19.82
CA LEU A 997 -29.47 4.12 18.98
C LEU A 997 -29.93 3.44 17.69
N CYS A 998 -29.66 4.04 16.53
CA CYS A 998 -30.03 3.52 15.23
C CYS A 998 -28.80 3.26 14.36
N TRP A 999 -28.79 2.17 13.61
CA TRP A 999 -27.69 1.81 12.71
C TRP A 999 -28.20 1.38 11.33
N ALA A 1000 -27.32 1.49 10.35
CA ALA A 1000 -27.54 1.01 8.98
C ALA A 1000 -26.46 -0.03 8.65
N ASP A 1001 -26.91 -1.25 8.36
CA ASP A 1001 -26.05 -2.40 8.11
C ASP A 1001 -26.05 -2.77 6.63
N ALA A 1002 -24.86 -2.76 6.01
CA ALA A 1002 -24.69 -3.07 4.58
C ALA A 1002 -24.64 -4.59 4.29
N GLY A 1003 -24.34 -5.41 5.29
CA GLY A 1003 -24.32 -6.87 5.18
C GLY A 1003 -25.72 -7.46 5.31
N THR A 1004 -26.45 -7.08 6.37
CA THR A 1004 -27.84 -7.55 6.58
C THR A 1004 -28.88 -6.75 5.79
N ARG A 1005 -28.49 -5.60 5.24
CA ARG A 1005 -29.31 -4.72 4.38
C ARG A 1005 -30.55 -4.18 5.10
N LYS A 1006 -30.38 -3.75 6.34
CA LYS A 1006 -31.41 -3.21 7.24
C LYS A 1006 -30.98 -1.87 7.84
N VAL A 1007 -31.95 -1.01 8.11
CA VAL A 1007 -31.83 0.07 9.10
C VAL A 1007 -32.65 -0.32 10.32
N GLU A 1008 -32.05 -0.23 11.50
CA GLU A 1008 -32.64 -0.67 12.75
C GLU A 1008 -32.40 0.35 13.84
N CYS A 1009 -33.26 0.34 14.86
CA CYS A 1009 -33.13 1.16 16.05
C CYS A 1009 -33.35 0.31 17.30
N MET A 1010 -32.62 0.62 18.38
CA MET A 1010 -32.85 0.05 19.70
C MET A 1010 -32.90 1.11 20.78
N ASP A 1011 -33.66 0.85 21.85
CA ASP A 1011 -33.47 1.52 23.14
C ASP A 1011 -32.28 0.84 23.85
N PRO A 1012 -31.13 1.53 24.08
CA PRO A 1012 -29.95 0.90 24.69
C PRO A 1012 -30.17 0.45 26.14
N HIS A 1013 -31.10 1.08 26.87
CA HIS A 1013 -31.40 0.78 28.26
C HIS A 1013 -32.35 -0.40 28.38
N ARG A 1014 -33.38 -0.45 27.54
CA ARG A 1014 -34.38 -1.54 27.53
C ARG A 1014 -33.97 -2.73 26.66
N ARG A 1015 -32.91 -2.61 25.86
CA ARG A 1015 -32.43 -3.57 24.86
C ARG A 1015 -33.54 -4.06 23.90
N MET A 1016 -34.51 -3.19 23.60
CA MET A 1016 -35.58 -3.47 22.64
C MET A 1016 -35.16 -3.01 21.25
N ARG A 1017 -34.88 -3.95 20.35
CA ARG A 1017 -34.52 -3.74 18.93
C ARG A 1017 -35.76 -3.75 18.04
N ARG A 1018 -35.82 -2.85 17.05
CA ARG A 1018 -36.86 -2.73 16.03
C ARG A 1018 -36.22 -2.44 14.67
N GLN A 1019 -36.56 -3.24 13.66
CA GLN A 1019 -36.23 -2.95 12.26
C GLN A 1019 -37.10 -1.80 11.75
N ILE A 1020 -36.49 -0.80 11.10
CA ILE A 1020 -37.19 0.38 10.55
C ILE A 1020 -37.41 0.23 9.03
N VAL A 1021 -36.40 -0.24 8.29
CA VAL A 1021 -36.54 -0.53 6.85
C VAL A 1021 -35.55 -1.63 6.45
N ALA A 1022 -35.87 -2.39 5.41
CA ALA A 1022 -35.03 -3.43 4.84
C ALA A 1022 -34.95 -3.30 3.31
N GLY A 1023 -33.90 -3.84 2.71
CA GLY A 1023 -33.66 -3.76 1.25
C GLY A 1023 -32.79 -2.58 0.81
N ILE A 1024 -32.20 -1.83 1.74
CA ILE A 1024 -31.13 -0.85 1.46
C ILE A 1024 -29.97 -1.54 0.73
N GLN A 1025 -29.14 -0.79 0.00
CA GLN A 1025 -28.17 -1.41 -0.93
C GLN A 1025 -26.76 -1.48 -0.34
N TYR A 1026 -26.18 -0.33 0.01
CA TYR A 1026 -24.87 -0.25 0.67
C TYR A 1026 -24.73 1.06 1.46
N PRO A 1027 -25.35 1.16 2.65
CA PRO A 1027 -25.19 2.33 3.52
C PRO A 1027 -23.73 2.52 3.94
N PHE A 1028 -23.31 3.78 4.03
CA PHE A 1028 -22.02 4.18 4.59
C PHE A 1028 -22.18 4.89 5.94
N ALA A 1029 -22.99 5.94 6.02
CA ALA A 1029 -23.26 6.66 7.27
C ALA A 1029 -24.75 7.02 7.40
N ILE A 1030 -25.21 7.31 8.63
CA ILE A 1030 -26.59 7.64 8.95
C ILE A 1030 -26.65 8.75 10.02
N VAL A 1031 -27.67 9.60 9.96
CA VAL A 1031 -27.95 10.64 10.96
C VAL A 1031 -29.45 10.75 11.25
N SER A 1032 -29.85 10.90 12.52
CA SER A 1032 -31.23 11.21 12.89
C SER A 1032 -31.48 12.71 12.98
N PHE A 1033 -32.64 13.17 12.50
CA PHE A 1033 -33.16 14.51 12.78
C PHE A 1033 -34.69 14.49 12.90
N GLY A 1034 -35.18 14.64 14.13
CA GLY A 1034 -36.60 14.59 14.49
C GLY A 1034 -37.26 13.26 14.16
N ARG A 1035 -38.18 13.26 13.18
CA ARG A 1035 -38.87 12.01 12.77
C ARG A 1035 -38.16 11.21 11.68
N SER A 1036 -37.12 11.75 11.06
CA SER A 1036 -36.48 11.15 9.89
C SER A 1036 -35.06 10.68 10.19
N LEU A 1037 -34.66 9.58 9.58
CA LEU A 1037 -33.27 9.14 9.44
C LEU A 1037 -32.80 9.47 8.02
N TYR A 1038 -31.56 9.93 7.87
CA TYR A 1038 -30.94 10.18 6.58
C TYR A 1038 -29.66 9.37 6.47
N TYR A 1039 -29.51 8.56 5.43
CA TYR A 1039 -28.30 7.75 5.22
C TYR A 1039 -27.70 7.94 3.83
N THR A 1040 -26.38 7.79 3.73
CA THR A 1040 -25.64 7.80 2.47
C THR A 1040 -25.51 6.38 1.94
N ASP A 1041 -25.80 6.14 0.65
CA ASP A 1041 -25.71 4.82 0.02
C ASP A 1041 -24.74 4.84 -1.18
N TRP A 1042 -23.70 3.98 -1.15
CA TRP A 1042 -22.68 3.91 -2.20
C TRP A 1042 -23.15 3.26 -3.50
N ARG A 1043 -24.19 2.42 -3.46
CA ARG A 1043 -24.75 1.76 -4.66
C ARG A 1043 -25.79 2.64 -5.36
N ARG A 1044 -26.51 3.47 -4.60
CA ARG A 1044 -27.43 4.47 -5.15
C ARG A 1044 -26.76 5.80 -5.48
N GLU A 1045 -25.59 6.07 -4.90
CA GLU A 1045 -24.88 7.37 -4.97
C GLU A 1045 -25.73 8.53 -4.42
N ALA A 1046 -26.58 8.23 -3.44
CA ALA A 1046 -27.64 9.12 -2.97
C ALA A 1046 -27.69 9.26 -1.44
N VAL A 1047 -28.23 10.39 -0.98
CA VAL A 1047 -28.73 10.55 0.40
C VAL A 1047 -30.19 10.14 0.41
N VAL A 1048 -30.54 9.13 1.19
CA VAL A 1048 -31.91 8.59 1.30
C VAL A 1048 -32.49 8.97 2.67
N ALA A 1049 -33.71 9.51 2.65
CA ALA A 1049 -34.49 9.83 3.85
C ALA A 1049 -35.51 8.71 4.15
N VAL A 1050 -35.62 8.34 5.42
CA VAL A 1050 -36.55 7.33 5.95
C VAL A 1050 -37.37 7.96 7.07
N ASP A 1051 -38.69 7.91 6.98
CA ASP A 1051 -39.57 8.37 8.06
C ASP A 1051 -39.77 7.24 9.08
N GLN A 1052 -39.31 7.46 10.32
CA GLN A 1052 -39.30 6.45 11.39
C GLN A 1052 -40.69 6.05 11.91
N ASN A 1053 -41.74 6.79 11.54
CA ASN A 1053 -43.12 6.52 11.95
C ASN A 1053 -43.88 5.72 10.89
N THR A 1054 -43.52 5.89 9.61
CA THR A 1054 -44.09 5.12 8.49
C THR A 1054 -43.26 3.91 8.08
N GLU A 1055 -42.03 3.78 8.61
CA GLU A 1055 -41.10 2.65 8.38
C GLU A 1055 -40.79 2.45 6.89
N LYS A 1056 -40.60 3.57 6.18
CA LYS A 1056 -40.39 3.63 4.73
C LYS A 1056 -39.41 4.72 4.31
N GLU A 1057 -38.68 4.45 3.24
CA GLU A 1057 -37.97 5.47 2.45
C GLU A 1057 -39.00 6.47 1.88
N THR A 1058 -38.75 7.77 2.04
CA THR A 1058 -39.66 8.86 1.65
C THR A 1058 -39.09 9.76 0.57
N GLU A 1059 -37.79 10.06 0.61
CA GLU A 1059 -37.11 10.93 -0.36
C GLU A 1059 -35.70 10.41 -0.67
N GLU A 1060 -35.25 10.61 -1.91
CA GLU A 1060 -33.89 10.33 -2.35
C GLU A 1060 -33.28 11.58 -3.01
N PHE A 1061 -32.07 11.97 -2.59
CA PHE A 1061 -31.32 13.10 -3.13
C PHE A 1061 -30.04 12.61 -3.82
N LEU A 1062 -29.93 12.92 -5.12
CA LEU A 1062 -28.79 12.58 -5.96
C LEU A 1062 -27.95 13.86 -6.21
N PRO A 1063 -26.66 13.89 -5.81
CA PRO A 1063 -25.76 15.01 -6.09
C PRO A 1063 -25.53 15.22 -7.60
N GLN A 1064 -25.34 16.48 -8.02
CA GLN A 1064 -25.17 16.81 -9.45
C GLN A 1064 -23.93 16.18 -10.11
N LYS A 1065 -22.87 15.91 -9.34
CA LYS A 1065 -21.72 15.11 -9.76
C LYS A 1065 -21.73 13.81 -8.97
N ARG A 1066 -22.21 12.73 -9.60
CA ARG A 1066 -22.20 11.37 -9.04
C ARG A 1066 -20.81 11.02 -8.53
N SER A 1067 -20.72 10.76 -7.24
CA SER A 1067 -19.51 10.40 -6.52
C SER A 1067 -19.91 9.65 -5.25
N ARG A 1068 -18.98 8.88 -4.67
CA ARG A 1068 -19.28 8.17 -3.43
C ARG A 1068 -19.51 9.18 -2.30
N LEU A 1069 -20.64 9.00 -1.62
CA LEU A 1069 -21.04 9.75 -0.45
C LEU A 1069 -20.50 9.05 0.80
N TYR A 1070 -19.80 9.77 1.66
CA TYR A 1070 -19.21 9.21 2.87
C TYR A 1070 -20.02 9.63 4.11
N GLY A 1071 -19.39 10.19 5.14
CA GLY A 1071 -20.03 10.64 6.36
C GLY A 1071 -21.14 11.67 6.11
N ILE A 1072 -22.17 11.64 6.98
CA ILE A 1072 -23.30 12.58 6.97
C ILE A 1072 -23.57 13.06 8.39
N THR A 1073 -23.88 14.35 8.55
CA THR A 1073 -24.25 14.97 9.82
C THR A 1073 -25.28 16.09 9.60
N THR A 1074 -25.84 16.63 10.67
CA THR A 1074 -26.83 17.73 10.62
C THR A 1074 -26.30 18.99 11.30
N THR A 1075 -26.76 20.16 10.87
CA THR A 1075 -26.44 21.44 11.53
C THR A 1075 -27.65 22.01 12.26
N PRO A 1076 -28.04 21.47 13.43
CA PRO A 1076 -29.18 21.99 14.16
C PRO A 1076 -28.97 23.46 14.56
N THR A 1077 -30.03 24.26 14.49
CA THR A 1077 -29.98 25.70 14.80
C THR A 1077 -29.78 26.01 16.29
N GLN A 1078 -30.00 25.02 17.15
CA GLN A 1078 -29.84 25.09 18.60
C GLN A 1078 -29.18 23.80 19.09
N CYS A 1079 -28.20 23.90 19.99
CA CYS A 1079 -27.67 22.73 20.69
C CYS A 1079 -28.70 22.20 21.68
N LEU A 1080 -28.74 20.87 21.85
CA LEU A 1080 -29.50 20.24 22.94
C LEU A 1080 -28.88 20.63 24.28
N GLN A 1081 -29.72 21.11 25.21
CA GLN A 1081 -29.28 21.44 26.56
C GLN A 1081 -29.14 20.18 27.39
N ALA A 1082 -27.96 19.97 27.96
CA ALA A 1082 -27.68 18.95 28.97
C ALA A 1082 -26.86 19.59 30.09
N TYR A 1083 -26.88 18.97 31.27
CA TYR A 1083 -26.10 19.43 32.40
C TYR A 1083 -24.61 19.12 32.17
N ASN A 1084 -23.76 20.15 32.12
CA ASN A 1084 -22.34 19.96 31.94
C ASN A 1084 -21.65 19.62 33.27
N TYR A 1085 -21.50 18.32 33.55
CA TYR A 1085 -20.71 17.82 34.67
C TYR A 1085 -19.23 18.27 34.61
N CYS A 1086 -18.73 18.56 33.41
CA CYS A 1086 -17.38 19.04 33.13
C CYS A 1086 -17.29 20.55 32.90
N SER A 1087 -18.22 21.34 33.46
CA SER A 1087 -18.09 22.80 33.47
C SER A 1087 -16.79 23.19 34.18
N ASP A 1088 -16.04 24.12 33.59
CA ASP A 1088 -14.66 24.45 34.00
C ASP A 1088 -13.75 23.22 34.18
N ASN A 1089 -13.86 22.27 33.23
CA ASN A 1089 -13.17 20.99 33.23
C ASN A 1089 -13.41 20.15 34.51
N GLY A 1090 -14.48 20.42 35.27
CA GLY A 1090 -14.77 19.73 36.54
C GLY A 1090 -13.69 19.90 37.62
N GLY A 1091 -12.75 20.84 37.47
CA GLY A 1091 -11.54 20.91 38.31
C GLY A 1091 -10.51 19.80 38.03
N CYS A 1092 -10.64 19.07 36.91
CA CYS A 1092 -9.64 18.11 36.45
C CYS A 1092 -8.40 18.81 35.90
N SER A 1093 -7.23 18.18 36.06
CA SER A 1093 -5.95 18.68 35.54
C SER A 1093 -5.88 18.66 34.01
N HIS A 1094 -6.40 17.59 33.38
CA HIS A 1094 -6.32 17.35 31.94
C HIS A 1094 -7.70 17.11 31.33
N LEU A 1095 -8.10 15.84 31.15
CA LEU A 1095 -9.42 15.51 30.61
C LEU A 1095 -10.43 15.38 31.74
N CYS A 1096 -11.57 16.06 31.60
CA CYS A 1096 -12.81 15.72 32.30
C CYS A 1096 -13.70 14.94 31.34
N LEU A 1097 -13.97 13.67 31.68
CA LEU A 1097 -14.79 12.78 30.86
C LEU A 1097 -16.11 12.49 31.60
N PRO A 1098 -17.27 12.89 31.06
CA PRO A 1098 -18.55 12.79 31.74
C PRO A 1098 -19.05 11.34 31.82
N ARG A 1099 -19.81 11.03 32.87
CA ARG A 1099 -20.48 9.74 33.07
C ARG A 1099 -21.87 9.97 33.65
N LEU A 1100 -22.69 8.92 33.71
CA LEU A 1100 -24.02 9.04 34.31
C LEU A 1100 -23.93 9.48 35.79
N GLY A 1101 -24.38 10.70 36.07
CA GLY A 1101 -24.45 11.27 37.41
C GLY A 1101 -23.18 11.97 37.92
N GLY A 1102 -22.11 12.07 37.13
CA GLY A 1102 -20.84 12.64 37.58
C GLY A 1102 -19.80 12.74 36.45
N PHE A 1103 -18.52 12.77 36.79
CA PHE A 1103 -17.43 12.82 35.82
C PHE A 1103 -16.17 12.14 36.36
N THR A 1104 -15.18 11.92 35.50
CA THR A 1104 -13.87 11.47 35.96
C THR A 1104 -12.77 12.31 35.33
N CYS A 1105 -11.72 12.54 36.11
CA CYS A 1105 -10.49 13.11 35.63
C CYS A 1105 -9.63 11.99 35.05
N ARG A 1106 -9.25 12.09 33.78
CA ARG A 1106 -8.33 11.19 33.10
C ARG A 1106 -7.12 11.95 32.58
N CYS A 1107 -6.01 11.24 32.50
CA CYS A 1107 -4.76 11.75 31.97
C CYS A 1107 -4.64 11.50 30.47
N PRO A 1108 -3.93 12.35 29.71
CA PRO A 1108 -3.47 11.99 28.37
C PRO A 1108 -2.44 10.86 28.46
N ASP A 1109 -2.23 10.13 27.36
CA ASP A 1109 -1.29 8.98 27.34
C ASP A 1109 0.16 9.45 27.52
N ALA A 1110 0.47 10.65 27.03
CA ALA A 1110 1.70 11.37 27.34
C ALA A 1110 1.50 12.16 28.65
N ALA A 1111 1.75 11.51 29.79
CA ALA A 1111 1.48 12.07 31.11
C ALA A 1111 2.68 12.82 31.72
N ASP A 1112 2.57 14.13 31.89
CA ASP A 1112 3.61 15.01 32.46
C ASP A 1112 3.76 14.92 34.00
N GLY A 1113 3.38 13.80 34.63
CA GLY A 1113 3.51 13.55 36.07
C GLY A 1113 2.65 14.40 37.03
N LEU A 1114 2.11 15.53 36.57
CA LEU A 1114 1.19 16.42 37.30
C LEU A 1114 -0.29 16.03 37.17
N CYS A 1115 -0.59 14.94 36.47
CA CYS A 1115 -1.95 14.50 36.24
C CYS A 1115 -2.44 13.51 37.31
N GLU A 1116 -3.41 13.93 38.11
CA GLU A 1116 -4.17 13.04 38.99
C GLU A 1116 -5.45 12.54 38.33
N GLU A 1117 -5.61 11.22 38.25
CA GLU A 1117 -6.90 10.61 37.95
C GLU A 1117 -7.80 10.57 39.19
N ARG A 1118 -9.06 10.96 39.03
CA ARG A 1118 -10.06 11.03 40.11
C ARG A 1118 -11.42 10.61 39.58
N ASN A 1119 -12.16 9.81 40.35
CA ASN A 1119 -13.55 9.46 40.07
C ASN A 1119 -14.45 10.28 41.02
N LEU A 1120 -15.36 11.11 40.49
CA LEU A 1120 -16.15 12.10 41.24
C LEU A 1120 -17.65 12.04 40.92
#